data_AF-A0A353PJM7-F1
#
_entry.id   AF-A0A353PJM7-F1
#
_cell.length_a   1.000
_cell.length_b   1.000
_cell.length_c   1.000
_cell.angle_alpha   90.00
_cell.angle_beta   90.00
_cell.angle_gamma   90.00
#
_symmetry.space_group_name_H-M   'P 1'
#
loop_
_entity.id
_entity.type
_entity.pdbx_description
1 polymer ?
#
loop_
_entity_poly.entity_id
_entity_poly.type
_entity_poly.pdbx_seq_one_letter_code
_entity_poly.pdbx_strand_id
1 'polypeptide(L)'
;MKIRRIVIIVLVLSLISLYVFAFKMQASEKGESTLISFDKDGFVDSNLLTDTNKLVADNSNFSLYINETTSYFKVLDKSTGEFWESNPSVRDPWETDPSKPITNSAIQKQKSTLEITYFNEAGSQTTINNYQFSIYHPESILNDEGERTYSIKYVENGVQVLYFIEDLEVDYLYFPKYMPKEEFEAMEDFNLLSTIAYTGFNHDFQAYEIVNYTGMSRLVKRRLYEVFYEKLDYTRERAIDENESYGYFEQFEKIFFEIGIEIKLNDKGIDASIINESIVEPDNVKLARISLLPLFGTAVSIKDTVTTEGYIVVPDGSGAIIEFNNGKFYQNAYRKRLYGQDLSLLPYEMAEQQQKISIPLFGMVKEEGGFAAIITQGDAMAAINADVSERIDSYNKAFVTFNMRESESVTIGSGFNQYGVDLWTKKLVQTDFTVRFIFLEGTDNNYVGIAKAYQNYLIDTQGLISTDQTTGAVLTTEFIGAYDRKEFFLGIPYYALESLTTFDEAKKIVMELNELGINDMNVLYSGIMNGGLDSSIHTKSDIERVLGGQRDLNAFNQYLNGENIELYNMIDIMTASKYNRLFDQYKYTANRISGALSLNFNYHYPTRLPYSETTYMHSGDDYVINPLYYQAIYDRFAKDYDYNGVAFLNMGS
;
A
#
# COMPACT_ATOMS: atom_id res chain seq x y z
N MET A 1 -56.90 -5.75 7.82
CA MET A 1 -55.64 -5.31 8.48
C MET A 1 -54.90 -6.43 9.23
N LYS A 2 -55.58 -7.33 9.97
CA LYS A 2 -54.95 -8.43 10.74
C LYS A 2 -54.22 -9.49 9.88
N ILE A 3 -54.80 -9.90 8.75
CA ILE A 3 -54.20 -10.92 7.87
C ILE A 3 -52.89 -10.44 7.23
N ARG A 4 -52.82 -9.18 6.76
CA ARG A 4 -51.57 -8.59 6.24
C ARG A 4 -50.45 -8.59 7.29
N ARG A 5 -50.76 -8.27 8.56
CA ARG A 5 -49.76 -8.30 9.65
C ARG A 5 -49.27 -9.72 9.93
N ILE A 6 -50.16 -10.72 9.91
CA ILE A 6 -49.77 -12.13 10.11
C ILE A 6 -48.91 -12.63 8.95
N VAL A 7 -49.25 -12.31 7.71
CA VAL A 7 -48.45 -12.66 6.53
C VAL A 7 -47.06 -12.03 6.59
N ILE A 8 -46.96 -10.76 6.99
CA ILE A 8 -45.67 -10.08 7.18
C ILE A 8 -44.85 -10.76 8.29
N ILE A 9 -45.47 -11.11 9.42
CA ILE A 9 -44.78 -11.79 10.52
C ILE A 9 -44.28 -13.18 10.10
N VAL A 10 -45.10 -13.94 9.37
CA VAL A 10 -44.70 -15.27 8.86
C VAL A 10 -43.58 -15.15 7.83
N LEU A 11 -43.61 -14.15 6.95
CA LEU A 11 -42.52 -13.85 6.02
C LEU A 11 -41.23 -13.45 6.74
N VAL A 12 -41.34 -12.61 7.77
CA VAL A 12 -40.19 -12.19 8.59
C VAL A 12 -39.61 -13.39 9.34
N LEU A 13 -40.45 -14.24 9.95
CA LEU A 13 -40.00 -15.45 10.63
C LEU A 13 -39.42 -16.48 9.65
N SER A 14 -39.97 -16.62 8.45
CA SER A 14 -39.40 -17.52 7.44
C SER A 14 -38.06 -16.99 6.92
N LEU A 15 -37.91 -15.68 6.73
CA LEU A 15 -36.65 -15.04 6.37
C LEU A 15 -35.59 -15.17 7.48
N ILE A 16 -35.98 -14.97 8.74
CA ILE A 16 -35.09 -15.17 9.90
C ILE A 16 -34.68 -16.64 10.00
N SER A 17 -35.63 -17.57 9.87
CA SER A 17 -35.35 -19.01 9.84
C SER A 17 -34.41 -19.36 8.67
N LEU A 18 -34.70 -18.87 7.47
CA LEU A 18 -33.85 -19.07 6.29
C LEU A 18 -32.45 -18.54 6.57
N TYR A 19 -32.31 -17.34 7.14
CA TYR A 19 -31.03 -16.74 7.48
C TYR A 19 -30.24 -17.58 8.51
N VAL A 20 -30.90 -18.01 9.60
CA VAL A 20 -30.28 -18.81 10.67
C VAL A 20 -29.86 -20.20 10.18
N PHE A 21 -30.64 -20.84 9.31
CA PHE A 21 -30.33 -22.19 8.81
C PHE A 21 -29.41 -22.18 7.57
N ALA A 22 -29.50 -21.15 6.73
CA ALA A 22 -28.66 -20.99 5.54
C ALA A 22 -27.21 -20.74 5.94
N PHE A 23 -26.96 -19.87 6.93
CA PHE A 23 -25.61 -19.40 7.23
C PHE A 23 -25.09 -19.87 8.59
N LYS A 24 -24.34 -20.97 8.61
CA LYS A 24 -23.87 -21.60 9.86
C LYS A 24 -22.49 -21.13 10.34
N MET A 25 -21.70 -20.42 9.54
CA MET A 25 -20.36 -19.96 9.96
C MET A 25 -20.45 -18.58 10.62
N GLN A 26 -19.79 -18.44 11.76
CA GLN A 26 -19.61 -17.16 12.44
C GLN A 26 -18.34 -16.51 11.92
N ALA A 27 -18.40 -15.20 11.70
CA ALA A 27 -17.21 -14.42 11.38
C ALA A 27 -16.34 -14.30 12.63
N SER A 28 -15.03 -14.45 12.46
CA SER A 28 -14.05 -14.07 13.47
C SER A 28 -14.13 -12.59 13.79
N GLU A 29 -13.75 -12.24 15.01
CA GLU A 29 -13.55 -10.84 15.37
C GLU A 29 -12.39 -10.26 14.56
N LYS A 30 -12.53 -9.00 14.15
CA LYS A 30 -11.43 -8.28 13.52
C LYS A 30 -10.40 -7.99 14.61
N GLY A 31 -9.14 -8.36 14.40
CA GLY A 31 -8.07 -7.88 15.27
C GLY A 31 -8.04 -6.35 15.23
N GLU A 32 -8.11 -5.72 16.40
CA GLU A 32 -7.85 -4.28 16.52
C GLU A 32 -6.35 -4.09 16.66
N SER A 33 -5.77 -3.27 15.78
CA SER A 33 -4.38 -2.83 15.94
C SER A 33 -4.31 -1.89 17.13
N THR A 34 -3.33 -2.07 18.01
CA THR A 34 -3.05 -1.09 19.06
C THR A 34 -2.48 0.16 18.41
N LEU A 35 -3.29 1.21 18.35
CA LEU A 35 -2.87 2.49 17.79
C LEU A 35 -2.07 3.30 18.83
N ILE A 36 -1.09 4.05 18.36
CA ILE A 36 -0.38 5.08 19.11
C ILE A 36 -1.41 6.15 19.45
N SER A 37 -1.70 6.30 20.74
CA SER A 37 -2.61 7.34 21.21
C SER A 37 -2.07 8.72 20.82
N PHE A 38 -2.92 9.52 20.19
CA PHE A 38 -2.55 10.86 19.74
C PHE A 38 -3.27 11.96 20.54
N ASP A 39 -2.49 12.94 20.99
CA ASP A 39 -2.99 14.12 21.68
C ASP A 39 -2.21 15.36 21.23
N LYS A 40 -2.96 16.39 20.82
CA LYS A 40 -2.43 17.69 20.38
C LYS A 40 -1.86 18.51 21.54
N ASP A 41 -2.16 18.17 22.79
CA ASP A 41 -1.59 18.87 23.94
C ASP A 41 -0.06 18.68 24.00
N GLY A 42 0.67 19.77 24.25
CA GLY A 42 2.13 19.79 24.39
C GLY A 42 2.91 19.96 23.08
N PHE A 43 2.22 20.10 21.94
CA PHE A 43 2.86 20.55 20.70
C PHE A 43 3.19 22.04 20.77
N VAL A 44 4.40 22.39 20.34
CA VAL A 44 4.88 23.78 20.23
C VAL A 44 4.96 24.14 18.75
N ASP A 45 4.35 25.27 18.39
CA ASP A 45 4.38 25.81 17.04
C ASP A 45 5.84 26.05 16.59
N SER A 46 6.18 25.56 15.39
CA SER A 46 7.55 25.64 14.88
C SER A 46 8.03 27.08 14.70
N ASN A 47 7.14 28.07 14.48
CA ASN A 47 7.54 29.46 14.36
C ASN A 47 8.16 30.04 15.64
N LEU A 48 7.87 29.44 16.79
CA LEU A 48 8.44 29.81 18.09
C LEU A 48 9.77 29.12 18.38
N LEU A 49 10.17 28.15 17.54
CA LEU A 49 11.35 27.31 17.74
C LEU A 49 12.50 27.74 16.83
N THR A 50 13.73 27.59 17.34
CA THR A 50 14.94 28.16 16.72
C THR A 50 16.18 27.27 16.81
N ASP A 51 16.17 26.19 17.61
CA ASP A 51 17.34 25.32 17.76
C ASP A 51 17.49 24.42 16.53
N THR A 52 18.55 24.64 15.75
CA THR A 52 18.82 23.90 14.52
C THR A 52 19.50 22.55 14.76
N ASN A 53 19.88 22.23 16.01
CA ASN A 53 20.56 21.00 16.36
C ASN A 53 20.20 20.54 17.79
N LYS A 54 18.91 20.52 18.09
CA LYS A 54 18.36 20.14 19.38
C LYS A 54 18.61 18.67 19.66
N LEU A 55 19.29 18.34 20.76
CA LEU A 55 19.38 16.95 21.24
C LEU A 55 18.03 16.54 21.85
N VAL A 56 17.45 15.46 21.34
CA VAL A 56 16.12 14.95 21.71
C VAL A 56 16.22 13.71 22.59
N ALA A 57 17.09 12.77 22.22
CA ALA A 57 17.28 11.52 22.94
C ALA A 57 18.74 11.05 22.83
N ASP A 58 19.22 10.33 23.83
CA ASP A 58 20.59 9.85 23.91
C ASP A 58 20.63 8.50 24.65
N ASN A 59 21.38 7.54 24.12
CA ASN A 59 21.67 6.28 24.81
C ASN A 59 23.18 5.93 24.67
N SER A 60 23.60 4.73 25.05
CA SER A 60 25.03 4.36 24.98
C SER A 60 25.61 4.37 23.58
N ASN A 61 24.79 4.13 22.55
CA ASN A 61 25.21 3.89 21.17
C ASN A 61 24.88 5.07 20.25
N PHE A 62 23.78 5.78 20.51
CA PHE A 62 23.20 6.75 19.59
C PHE A 62 22.79 8.06 20.27
N SER A 63 22.80 9.14 19.50
CA SER A 63 22.21 10.43 19.87
C SER A 63 21.28 10.92 18.76
N LEU A 64 20.02 11.18 19.09
CA LEU A 64 19.02 11.70 18.17
C LEU A 64 18.92 13.23 18.29
N TYR A 65 19.11 13.93 17.18
CA TYR A 65 18.97 15.37 17.08
C TYR A 65 17.85 15.76 16.12
N ILE A 66 17.18 16.88 16.38
CA ILE A 66 16.23 17.50 15.45
C ILE A 66 16.62 18.96 15.17
N ASN A 67 16.41 19.41 13.94
CA ASN A 67 16.41 20.80 13.58
C ASN A 67 14.97 21.33 13.71
N GLU A 68 14.71 22.14 14.73
CA GLU A 68 13.38 22.68 15.00
C GLU A 68 12.88 23.64 13.92
N THR A 69 13.77 24.11 13.03
CA THR A 69 13.41 25.03 11.93
C THR A 69 13.04 24.31 10.65
N THR A 70 13.42 23.04 10.48
CA THR A 70 13.10 22.24 9.28
C THR A 70 12.38 20.93 9.57
N SER A 71 12.21 20.55 10.84
CA SER A 71 11.79 19.23 11.31
C SER A 71 12.71 18.05 10.95
N TYR A 72 13.83 18.32 10.26
CA TYR A 72 14.78 17.26 9.90
C TYR A 72 15.46 16.72 11.13
N PHE A 73 15.69 15.41 11.16
CA PHE A 73 16.41 14.78 12.25
C PHE A 73 17.64 14.04 11.74
N LYS A 74 18.59 13.84 12.64
CA LYS A 74 19.77 13.02 12.38
C LYS A 74 20.12 12.20 13.61
N VAL A 75 20.66 11.01 13.38
CA VAL A 75 21.11 10.13 14.43
C VAL A 75 22.62 10.00 14.33
N LEU A 76 23.32 10.42 15.38
CA LEU A 76 24.75 10.15 15.52
C LEU A 76 24.90 8.71 16.00
N ASP A 77 25.62 7.93 15.23
CA ASP A 77 26.21 6.69 15.70
C ASP A 77 27.54 6.98 16.40
N LYS A 78 27.62 6.69 17.70
CA LYS A 78 28.77 7.03 18.54
C LYS A 78 29.97 6.11 18.31
N SER A 79 29.76 4.90 17.78
CA SER A 79 30.86 3.97 17.52
C SER A 79 31.63 4.37 16.25
N THR A 80 30.92 4.79 15.21
CA THR A 80 31.48 5.17 13.90
C THR A 80 31.72 6.67 13.77
N GLY A 81 30.95 7.49 14.49
CA GLY A 81 30.91 8.95 14.31
C GLY A 81 30.04 9.40 13.14
N GLU A 82 29.35 8.46 12.46
CA GLU A 82 28.52 8.74 11.29
C GLU A 82 27.16 9.34 11.68
N PHE A 83 26.63 10.19 10.81
CA PHE A 83 25.28 10.73 10.92
C PHE A 83 24.33 10.06 9.93
N TRP A 84 23.23 9.52 10.45
CA TRP A 84 22.09 9.06 9.67
C TRP A 84 21.04 10.16 9.59
N GLU A 85 20.95 10.81 8.43
CA GLU A 85 20.07 11.98 8.22
C GLU A 85 18.72 11.58 7.62
N SER A 86 17.64 12.27 8.03
CA SER A 86 16.30 12.14 7.45
C SER A 86 16.20 12.68 6.02
N ASN A 87 17.00 13.70 5.74
CA ASN A 87 17.04 14.44 4.48
C ASN A 87 18.49 14.85 4.21
N PRO A 88 18.93 14.95 2.95
CA PRO A 88 20.30 15.31 2.64
C PRO A 88 20.60 16.73 3.10
N SER A 89 21.70 16.91 3.84
CA SER A 89 22.15 18.23 4.31
C SER A 89 23.02 18.98 3.28
N VAL A 90 23.51 18.27 2.26
CA VAL A 90 24.36 18.82 1.20
C VAL A 90 23.59 19.05 -0.09
N ARG A 91 24.01 20.08 -0.83
CA ARG A 91 23.47 20.45 -2.15
C ARG A 91 23.68 19.31 -3.14
N ASP A 92 22.70 19.04 -3.99
CA ASP A 92 22.86 18.03 -5.03
C ASP A 92 23.98 18.44 -6.00
N PRO A 93 24.94 17.55 -6.32
CA PRO A 93 25.98 17.80 -7.31
C PRO A 93 25.47 18.37 -8.64
N TRP A 94 24.29 17.93 -9.09
CA TRP A 94 23.66 18.36 -10.34
C TRP A 94 23.26 19.83 -10.35
N GLU A 95 23.03 20.44 -9.18
CA GLU A 95 22.70 21.85 -9.11
C GLU A 95 23.84 22.76 -9.61
N THR A 96 25.05 22.24 -9.69
CA THR A 96 26.24 22.96 -10.19
C THR A 96 26.79 22.40 -11.49
N ASP A 97 26.23 21.29 -12.01
CA ASP A 97 26.68 20.63 -13.23
C ASP A 97 25.86 21.11 -14.45
N PRO A 98 26.46 21.88 -15.39
CA PRO A 98 25.76 22.34 -16.58
C PRO A 98 25.30 21.23 -17.53
N SER A 99 25.87 20.02 -17.41
CA SER A 99 25.54 18.87 -18.25
C SER A 99 24.36 18.06 -17.73
N LYS A 100 23.96 18.25 -16.46
CA LYS A 100 22.89 17.51 -15.79
C LYS A 100 21.91 18.47 -15.11
N PRO A 101 20.93 19.03 -15.84
CA PRO A 101 19.96 19.93 -15.24
C PRO A 101 19.06 19.18 -14.26
N ILE A 102 19.02 19.63 -13.02
CA ILE A 102 18.07 19.15 -12.00
C ILE A 102 16.85 20.07 -11.94
N THR A 103 15.66 19.48 -11.78
CA THR A 103 14.41 20.25 -11.68
C THR A 103 14.20 20.76 -10.25
N ASN A 104 13.52 21.90 -10.10
CA ASN A 104 13.12 22.40 -8.76
C ASN A 104 12.29 21.36 -7.98
N SER A 105 11.44 20.59 -8.68
CA SER A 105 10.66 19.51 -8.06
C SER A 105 11.53 18.41 -7.46
N ALA A 106 12.62 18.02 -8.14
CA ALA A 106 13.58 17.05 -7.60
C ALA A 106 14.31 17.60 -6.35
N ILE A 107 14.74 18.86 -6.37
CA ILE A 107 15.37 19.51 -5.21
C ILE A 107 14.40 19.59 -4.02
N GLN A 108 13.14 19.97 -4.27
CA GLN A 108 12.12 20.03 -3.22
C GLN A 108 11.84 18.65 -2.62
N LYS A 109 11.82 17.60 -3.45
CA LYS A 109 11.65 16.22 -3.00
C LYS A 109 12.79 15.78 -2.07
N GLN A 110 14.04 16.20 -2.32
CA GLN A 110 15.16 15.91 -1.42
C GLN A 110 14.96 16.50 -0.02
N LYS A 111 14.30 17.66 0.04
CA LYS A 111 13.97 18.39 1.26
C LYS A 111 12.68 17.92 1.94
N SER A 112 12.05 16.86 1.42
CA SER A 112 10.74 16.41 1.92
C SER A 112 10.90 15.24 2.87
N THR A 113 10.36 15.37 4.08
CA THR A 113 10.32 14.29 5.08
C THR A 113 9.17 13.32 4.78
N LEU A 114 8.13 13.81 4.10
CA LEU A 114 6.96 13.05 3.66
C LEU A 114 6.56 13.46 2.25
N GLU A 115 6.09 12.49 1.46
CA GLU A 115 5.30 12.75 0.26
C GLU A 115 3.93 12.14 0.41
N ILE A 116 2.88 12.88 0.07
CA ILE A 116 1.50 12.42 0.14
C ILE A 116 0.90 12.39 -1.24
N THR A 117 0.10 11.37 -1.51
CA THR A 117 -0.78 11.33 -2.67
C THR A 117 -2.21 11.27 -2.19
N TYR A 118 -3.08 12.07 -2.80
CA TYR A 118 -4.52 12.07 -2.54
C TYR A 118 -5.31 11.95 -3.84
N PHE A 119 -6.54 11.46 -3.74
CA PHE A 119 -7.53 11.51 -4.81
C PHE A 119 -8.19 12.88 -4.80
N ASN A 120 -8.11 13.60 -5.92
CA ASN A 120 -8.80 14.87 -6.10
C ASN A 120 -10.30 14.63 -6.40
N GLU A 121 -11.08 15.71 -6.49
CA GLU A 121 -12.53 15.64 -6.78
C GLU A 121 -12.85 14.95 -8.12
N ALA A 122 -11.92 14.98 -9.07
CA ALA A 122 -12.04 14.28 -10.35
C ALA A 122 -11.65 12.79 -10.27
N GLY A 123 -11.32 12.28 -9.08
CA GLY A 123 -10.86 10.90 -8.85
C GLY A 123 -9.41 10.63 -9.29
N SER A 124 -8.69 11.64 -9.77
CA SER A 124 -7.29 11.50 -10.19
C SER A 124 -6.34 11.63 -8.99
N GLN A 125 -5.23 10.90 -9.03
CA GLN A 125 -4.20 10.96 -8.00
C GLN A 125 -3.28 12.18 -8.20
N THR A 126 -3.12 12.99 -7.16
CA THR A 126 -2.16 14.10 -7.12
C THR A 126 -1.16 13.86 -6.00
N THR A 127 0.13 14.05 -6.27
CA THR A 127 1.20 13.93 -5.28
C THR A 127 1.74 15.32 -4.91
N ILE A 128 1.82 15.60 -3.61
CA ILE A 128 2.47 16.78 -3.06
C ILE A 128 3.49 16.37 -2.01
N ASN A 129 4.44 17.24 -1.75
CA ASN A 129 5.49 17.02 -0.76
C ASN A 129 5.29 17.93 0.46
N ASN A 130 5.73 17.51 1.63
CA ASN A 130 5.56 18.35 2.84
C ASN A 130 6.59 19.48 2.94
N TYR A 131 7.60 19.54 2.07
CA TYR A 131 8.56 20.64 2.08
C TYR A 131 7.88 21.97 1.77
N GLN A 132 7.25 22.10 0.60
CA GLN A 132 6.65 23.36 0.15
C GLN A 132 5.28 23.68 0.75
N PHE A 133 4.67 22.71 1.42
CA PHE A 133 3.30 22.81 1.93
C PHE A 133 3.25 22.72 3.45
N SER A 134 4.40 22.62 4.14
CA SER A 134 4.44 22.60 5.60
C SER A 134 5.77 23.08 6.20
N ILE A 135 6.90 22.58 5.71
CA ILE A 135 8.23 22.85 6.31
C ILE A 135 8.77 24.23 5.93
N TYR A 136 8.60 24.64 4.68
CA TYR A 136 9.06 25.90 4.11
C TYR A 136 8.11 26.33 3.00
N HIS A 137 7.17 27.21 3.32
CA HIS A 137 6.24 27.71 2.31
C HIS A 137 6.92 28.69 1.35
N PRO A 138 6.62 28.63 0.05
CA PRO A 138 6.99 29.72 -0.86
C PRO A 138 6.24 31.01 -0.44
N GLU A 139 6.80 32.17 -0.82
CA GLU A 139 6.13 33.46 -0.65
C GLU A 139 4.70 33.39 -1.20
N SER A 140 3.73 33.74 -0.36
CA SER A 140 2.32 33.88 -0.72
C SER A 140 1.90 35.34 -0.54
N ILE A 141 0.67 35.67 -0.92
CA ILE A 141 0.16 37.03 -0.74
C ILE A 141 0.03 37.42 0.74
N LEU A 142 -0.28 36.46 1.63
CA LEU A 142 -0.58 36.72 3.04
C LEU A 142 0.53 36.31 4.00
N ASN A 143 1.51 35.54 3.51
CA ASN A 143 2.59 34.99 4.32
C ASN A 143 3.94 35.16 3.63
N ASP A 144 4.93 35.55 4.42
CA ASP A 144 6.32 35.67 3.99
C ASP A 144 6.88 34.30 3.56
N GLU A 145 7.93 34.35 2.73
CA GLU A 145 8.66 33.14 2.35
C GLU A 145 9.27 32.45 3.59
N GLY A 146 9.11 31.13 3.67
CA GLY A 146 9.64 30.34 4.77
C GLY A 146 8.73 30.25 5.98
N GLU A 147 7.47 30.70 5.88
CA GLU A 147 6.42 30.38 6.85
C GLU A 147 6.39 28.85 7.10
N ARG A 148 6.12 28.45 8.35
CA ARG A 148 6.14 27.05 8.79
C ARG A 148 4.78 26.67 9.37
N THR A 149 4.22 25.57 8.91
CA THR A 149 2.91 25.07 9.40
C THR A 149 3.04 23.67 9.96
N TYR A 150 3.97 23.49 10.90
CA TYR A 150 4.10 22.27 11.69
C TYR A 150 4.40 22.59 13.15
N SER A 151 4.22 21.60 14.01
CA SER A 151 4.49 21.71 15.45
C SER A 151 5.30 20.51 15.94
N ILE A 152 6.07 20.71 17.00
CA ILE A 152 6.96 19.70 17.58
C ILE A 152 6.55 19.40 19.03
N LYS A 153 6.51 18.12 19.40
CA LYS A 153 6.31 17.64 20.78
C LYS A 153 7.42 16.66 21.13
N TYR A 154 8.17 16.93 22.19
CA TYR A 154 9.18 15.98 22.68
C TYR A 154 8.49 14.89 23.50
N VAL A 155 8.87 13.64 23.26
CA VAL A 155 8.35 12.46 23.95
C VAL A 155 9.50 11.66 24.54
N GLU A 156 9.18 10.65 25.35
CA GLU A 156 10.22 9.78 25.90
C GLU A 156 11.02 9.12 24.78
N ASN A 157 12.35 9.24 24.85
CA ASN A 157 13.31 8.75 23.88
C ASN A 157 13.07 9.22 22.44
N GLY A 158 12.36 10.33 22.21
CA GLY A 158 11.99 10.70 20.85
C GLY A 158 11.28 12.04 20.70
N VAL A 159 10.75 12.25 19.50
CA VAL A 159 10.03 13.46 19.11
C VAL A 159 8.86 13.10 18.20
N GLN A 160 7.76 13.82 18.38
CA GLN A 160 6.63 13.83 17.47
C GLN A 160 6.60 15.14 16.70
N VAL A 161 6.33 15.07 15.40
CA VAL A 161 6.14 16.24 14.53
C VAL A 161 4.77 16.14 13.88
N LEU A 162 3.94 17.15 14.09
CA LEU A 162 2.62 17.27 13.49
C LEU A 162 2.69 18.27 12.34
N TYR A 163 2.55 17.78 11.11
CA TYR A 163 2.52 18.61 9.91
C TYR A 163 1.09 19.03 9.57
N PHE A 164 0.90 20.32 9.34
CA PHE A 164 -0.28 20.88 8.67
C PHE A 164 0.12 21.17 7.22
N ILE A 165 -0.33 20.32 6.30
CA ILE A 165 0.08 20.31 4.88
C ILE A 165 -1.01 20.99 4.06
N GLU A 166 -0.75 22.20 3.57
CA GLU A 166 -1.71 22.97 2.77
C GLU A 166 -1.03 24.00 1.86
N ASP A 167 -1.77 24.55 0.90
CA ASP A 167 -1.31 25.72 0.12
C ASP A 167 -1.72 27.01 0.87
N LEU A 168 -0.76 27.87 1.21
CA LEU A 168 -1.01 29.17 1.83
C LEU A 168 -1.40 30.27 0.84
N GLU A 169 -1.34 29.99 -0.47
CA GLU A 169 -1.77 30.96 -1.47
C GLU A 169 -3.28 31.27 -1.35
N VAL A 170 -3.65 32.53 -1.65
CA VAL A 170 -5.05 32.92 -1.64
C VAL A 170 -5.86 32.14 -2.67
N ASP A 171 -7.13 31.91 -2.35
CA ASP A 171 -8.06 31.25 -3.25
C ASP A 171 -8.69 32.24 -4.25
N TYR A 172 -9.47 31.72 -5.20
CA TYR A 172 -10.05 32.54 -6.26
C TYR A 172 -11.20 33.45 -5.79
N LEU A 173 -11.86 33.13 -4.67
CA LEU A 173 -12.96 33.91 -4.08
C LEU A 173 -12.47 35.22 -3.46
N TYR A 174 -11.16 35.44 -3.35
CA TYR A 174 -10.63 36.77 -3.05
C TYR A 174 -10.98 37.79 -4.13
N PHE A 175 -11.34 37.38 -5.35
CA PHE A 175 -11.59 38.31 -6.45
C PHE A 175 -13.02 38.16 -6.97
N PRO A 176 -13.70 39.24 -7.35
CA PRO A 176 -14.97 39.12 -8.04
C PRO A 176 -14.77 38.38 -9.37
N LYS A 177 -15.69 37.48 -9.71
CA LYS A 177 -15.70 36.74 -10.98
C LYS A 177 -16.18 37.62 -12.12
N TYR A 178 -17.14 38.50 -11.82
CA TYR A 178 -17.78 39.40 -12.75
C TYR A 178 -17.53 40.85 -12.34
N MET A 179 -17.20 41.70 -13.31
CA MET A 179 -17.02 43.13 -13.08
C MET A 179 -17.93 43.93 -14.03
N PRO A 180 -18.82 44.80 -13.51
CA PRO A 180 -19.68 45.65 -14.34
C PRO A 180 -18.87 46.41 -15.39
N LYS A 181 -19.35 46.44 -16.63
CA LYS A 181 -18.63 47.05 -17.76
C LYS A 181 -18.18 48.48 -17.46
N GLU A 182 -19.10 49.32 -16.98
CA GLU A 182 -18.84 50.74 -16.75
C GLU A 182 -17.81 50.95 -15.62
N GLU A 183 -17.87 50.14 -14.57
CA GLU A 183 -16.93 50.22 -13.45
C GLU A 183 -15.55 49.70 -13.85
N PHE A 184 -15.50 48.62 -14.61
CA PHE A 184 -14.25 48.00 -15.05
C PHE A 184 -13.51 48.85 -16.08
N GLU A 185 -14.20 49.38 -17.09
CA GLU A 185 -13.61 50.26 -18.11
C GLU A 185 -13.11 51.60 -17.52
N ALA A 186 -13.65 52.01 -16.37
CA ALA A 186 -13.21 53.20 -15.64
C ALA A 186 -11.96 52.97 -14.77
N MET A 187 -11.53 51.71 -14.57
CA MET A 187 -10.35 51.39 -13.76
C MET A 187 -9.06 51.79 -14.46
N GLU A 188 -8.12 52.35 -13.69
CA GLU A 188 -6.77 52.67 -14.19
C GLU A 188 -6.06 51.42 -14.75
N ASP A 189 -6.23 50.28 -14.07
CA ASP A 189 -5.63 49.00 -14.44
C ASP A 189 -6.44 48.21 -15.50
N PHE A 190 -7.46 48.80 -16.13
CA PHE A 190 -8.35 48.11 -17.10
C PHE A 190 -7.58 47.33 -18.18
N ASN A 191 -6.59 47.94 -18.82
CA ASN A 191 -5.82 47.31 -19.90
C ASN A 191 -5.04 46.08 -19.41
N LEU A 192 -4.51 46.14 -18.18
CA LEU A 192 -3.80 45.02 -17.57
C LEU A 192 -4.78 43.89 -17.24
N LEU A 193 -5.85 44.21 -16.49
CA LEU A 193 -6.81 43.23 -16.00
C LEU A 193 -7.60 42.54 -17.11
N SER A 194 -7.99 43.27 -18.16
CA SER A 194 -8.66 42.71 -19.35
C SER A 194 -7.77 41.77 -20.16
N THR A 195 -6.44 41.92 -20.03
CA THR A 195 -5.47 41.03 -20.71
C THR A 195 -5.19 39.77 -19.89
N ILE A 196 -5.07 39.89 -18.56
CA ILE A 196 -4.55 38.80 -17.72
C ILE A 196 -5.63 37.98 -17.00
N ALA A 197 -6.80 38.56 -16.74
CA ALA A 197 -7.84 37.94 -15.90
C ALA A 197 -9.22 37.98 -16.56
N TYR A 198 -9.73 39.17 -16.85
CA TYR A 198 -11.09 39.41 -17.33
C TYR A 198 -11.19 39.37 -18.86
N THR A 199 -10.91 38.19 -19.42
CA THR A 199 -10.83 37.98 -20.88
C THR A 199 -12.18 37.69 -21.54
N GLY A 200 -13.20 37.37 -20.75
CA GLY A 200 -14.56 37.12 -21.22
C GLY A 200 -15.48 38.32 -21.02
N PHE A 201 -16.60 38.34 -21.75
CA PHE A 201 -17.66 39.32 -21.56
C PHE A 201 -19.03 38.63 -21.56
N ASN A 202 -19.79 38.82 -20.49
CA ASN A 202 -21.13 38.30 -20.33
C ASN A 202 -22.15 39.37 -20.75
N HIS A 203 -22.85 39.12 -21.87
CA HIS A 203 -23.85 40.05 -22.42
C HIS A 203 -25.13 40.15 -21.59
N ASP A 204 -25.47 39.15 -20.78
CA ASP A 204 -26.69 39.17 -19.95
C ASP A 204 -26.47 40.05 -18.71
N PHE A 205 -25.28 39.97 -18.11
CA PHE A 205 -24.90 40.79 -16.95
C PHE A 205 -24.27 42.14 -17.32
N GLN A 206 -23.96 42.38 -18.60
CA GLN A 206 -23.17 43.54 -19.05
C GLN A 206 -21.88 43.71 -18.22
N ALA A 207 -21.19 42.59 -18.00
CA ALA A 207 -20.03 42.50 -17.12
C ALA A 207 -18.90 41.71 -17.79
N TYR A 208 -17.66 42.12 -17.53
CA TYR A 208 -16.49 41.31 -17.87
C TYR A 208 -16.38 40.12 -16.92
N GLU A 209 -15.92 38.98 -17.42
CA GLU A 209 -15.80 37.75 -16.62
C GLU A 209 -14.38 37.15 -16.68
N ILE A 210 -13.97 36.58 -15.54
CA ILE A 210 -12.81 35.69 -15.50
C ILE A 210 -13.25 34.31 -15.98
N VAL A 211 -12.92 33.97 -17.22
CA VAL A 211 -13.35 32.71 -17.86
C VAL A 211 -12.83 31.47 -17.11
N ASN A 212 -11.56 31.49 -16.70
CA ASN A 212 -10.94 30.40 -15.93
C ASN A 212 -10.83 30.77 -14.44
N TYR A 213 -11.97 31.06 -13.82
CA TYR A 213 -12.03 31.59 -12.45
C TYR A 213 -11.43 30.66 -11.39
N THR A 214 -11.81 29.38 -11.37
CA THR A 214 -11.30 28.40 -10.40
C THR A 214 -9.84 28.00 -10.67
N GLY A 215 -9.42 28.05 -11.94
CA GLY A 215 -8.08 27.67 -12.39
C GLY A 215 -7.10 28.84 -12.54
N MET A 216 -7.33 29.98 -11.88
CA MET A 216 -6.43 31.13 -11.96
C MET A 216 -5.01 30.79 -11.48
N SER A 217 -4.01 31.18 -12.26
CA SER A 217 -2.61 30.97 -11.89
C SER A 217 -2.20 31.88 -10.71
N ARG A 218 -1.20 31.45 -9.93
CA ARG A 218 -0.67 32.24 -8.80
C ARG A 218 -0.27 33.67 -9.22
N LEU A 219 0.33 33.82 -10.40
CA LEU A 219 0.72 35.13 -10.94
C LEU A 219 -0.49 36.05 -11.16
N VAL A 220 -1.60 35.51 -11.70
CA VAL A 220 -2.83 36.28 -11.91
C VAL A 220 -3.44 36.69 -10.58
N LYS A 221 -3.51 35.76 -9.61
CA LYS A 221 -4.01 36.08 -8.26
C LYS A 221 -3.21 37.19 -7.59
N ARG A 222 -1.87 37.13 -7.66
CA ARG A 222 -0.99 38.19 -7.12
C ARG A 222 -1.29 39.55 -7.75
N ARG A 223 -1.43 39.62 -9.07
CA ARG A 223 -1.78 40.87 -9.78
C ARG A 223 -3.19 41.38 -9.44
N LEU A 224 -4.16 40.49 -9.30
CA LEU A 224 -5.50 40.88 -8.88
C LEU A 224 -5.50 41.40 -7.45
N TYR A 225 -4.73 40.78 -6.54
CA TYR A 225 -4.65 41.23 -5.17
C TYR A 225 -4.04 42.62 -5.02
N GLU A 226 -2.96 42.89 -5.74
CA GLU A 226 -2.37 44.25 -5.84
C GLU A 226 -3.42 45.29 -6.24
N VAL A 227 -4.32 44.98 -7.16
CA VAL A 227 -5.36 45.94 -7.59
C VAL A 227 -6.52 46.02 -6.60
N PHE A 228 -7.14 44.88 -6.28
CA PHE A 228 -8.38 44.86 -5.51
C PHE A 228 -8.17 45.20 -4.04
N TYR A 229 -7.10 44.71 -3.41
CA TYR A 229 -6.90 44.86 -1.98
C TYR A 229 -5.97 46.04 -1.64
N GLU A 230 -4.88 46.24 -2.39
CA GLU A 230 -3.94 47.34 -2.07
C GLU A 230 -4.41 48.70 -2.61
N LYS A 231 -5.09 48.74 -3.77
CA LYS A 231 -5.56 50.01 -4.36
C LYS A 231 -7.04 50.29 -4.11
N LEU A 232 -7.89 49.27 -4.18
CA LEU A 232 -9.35 49.43 -4.13
C LEU A 232 -9.99 49.10 -2.77
N ASP A 233 -9.19 48.66 -1.78
CA ASP A 233 -9.62 48.35 -0.41
C ASP A 233 -10.79 47.34 -0.36
N TYR A 234 -10.73 46.30 -1.21
CA TYR A 234 -11.69 45.20 -1.19
C TYR A 234 -11.53 44.37 0.09
N THR A 235 -12.64 43.79 0.53
CA THR A 235 -12.64 42.69 1.48
C THR A 235 -13.04 41.40 0.77
N ARG A 236 -12.64 40.26 1.33
CA ARG A 236 -13.02 38.95 0.79
C ARG A 236 -14.55 38.77 0.81
N GLU A 237 -15.20 39.23 1.87
CA GLU A 237 -16.66 39.20 2.01
C GLU A 237 -17.33 40.00 0.89
N ARG A 238 -16.80 41.19 0.57
CA ARG A 238 -17.33 42.00 -0.54
C ARG A 238 -17.22 41.27 -1.88
N ALA A 239 -16.08 40.65 -2.17
CA ALA A 239 -15.89 39.89 -3.40
C ALA A 239 -16.86 38.70 -3.51
N ILE A 240 -17.13 38.03 -2.38
CA ILE A 240 -18.11 36.94 -2.30
C ILE A 240 -19.53 37.47 -2.50
N ASP A 241 -19.93 38.54 -1.81
CA ASP A 241 -21.26 39.14 -1.94
C ASP A 241 -21.54 39.60 -3.39
N GLU A 242 -20.54 40.20 -4.04
CA GLU A 242 -20.61 40.58 -5.46
C GLU A 242 -20.81 39.34 -6.34
N ASN A 243 -20.06 38.26 -6.11
CA ASN A 243 -20.23 37.00 -6.84
C ASN A 243 -21.63 36.40 -6.67
N GLU A 244 -22.15 36.38 -5.44
CA GLU A 244 -23.49 35.88 -5.14
C GLU A 244 -24.57 36.71 -5.84
N SER A 245 -24.38 38.03 -5.97
CA SER A 245 -25.30 38.91 -6.70
C SER A 245 -25.41 38.56 -8.19
N TYR A 246 -24.35 37.98 -8.76
CA TYR A 246 -24.30 37.44 -10.12
C TYR A 246 -24.66 35.95 -10.20
N GLY A 247 -25.18 35.36 -9.12
CA GLY A 247 -25.62 33.98 -9.08
C GLY A 247 -24.50 32.95 -8.94
N TYR A 248 -23.30 33.37 -8.54
CA TYR A 248 -22.18 32.47 -8.25
C TYR A 248 -22.08 32.20 -6.74
N PHE A 249 -22.55 31.03 -6.32
CA PHE A 249 -22.64 30.61 -4.91
C PHE A 249 -21.64 29.49 -4.55
N GLU A 250 -20.65 29.23 -5.40
CA GLU A 250 -19.66 28.19 -5.15
C GLU A 250 -18.78 28.56 -3.94
N GLN A 251 -18.44 27.56 -3.14
CA GLN A 251 -17.54 27.72 -2.00
C GLN A 251 -16.18 27.11 -2.31
N PHE A 252 -15.12 27.73 -1.79
CA PHE A 252 -13.78 27.17 -1.89
C PHE A 252 -13.52 26.26 -0.70
N GLU A 253 -13.43 24.96 -0.96
CA GLU A 253 -12.99 23.98 0.02
C GLU A 253 -11.46 23.83 -0.05
N LYS A 254 -10.77 24.35 0.98
CA LYS A 254 -9.31 24.28 1.06
C LYS A 254 -8.87 22.83 1.21
N ILE A 255 -7.90 22.42 0.38
CA ILE A 255 -7.22 21.14 0.51
C ILE A 255 -6.16 21.27 1.60
N PHE A 256 -6.30 20.52 2.68
CA PHE A 256 -5.32 20.44 3.76
C PHE A 256 -5.17 18.99 4.24
N PHE A 257 -4.06 18.68 4.92
CA PHE A 257 -3.90 17.40 5.62
C PHE A 257 -3.17 17.63 6.94
N GLU A 258 -3.61 16.97 8.00
CA GLU A 258 -2.83 16.85 9.23
C GLU A 258 -2.19 15.47 9.27
N ILE A 259 -0.88 15.39 9.50
CA ILE A 259 -0.16 14.10 9.61
C ILE A 259 0.92 14.22 10.69
N GLY A 260 0.81 13.39 11.72
CA GLY A 260 1.78 13.23 12.79
C GLY A 260 2.77 12.09 12.51
N ILE A 261 4.05 12.37 12.69
CA ILE A 261 5.11 11.35 12.71
C ILE A 261 5.73 11.28 14.10
N GLU A 262 6.15 10.08 14.50
CA GLU A 262 6.91 9.84 15.73
C GLU A 262 8.26 9.21 15.38
N ILE A 263 9.34 9.79 15.90
CA ILE A 263 10.70 9.25 15.79
C ILE A 263 11.19 8.92 17.20
N LYS A 264 11.46 7.64 17.47
CA LYS A 264 11.97 7.17 18.76
C LYS A 264 13.33 6.50 18.59
N LEU A 265 14.27 6.88 19.45
CA LEU A 265 15.57 6.25 19.59
C LEU A 265 15.42 4.92 20.34
N ASN A 266 16.08 3.89 19.84
CA ASN A 266 16.18 2.59 20.49
C ASN A 266 17.65 2.13 20.55
N ASP A 267 17.91 0.98 21.18
CA ASP A 267 19.27 0.49 21.41
C ASP A 267 20.03 0.09 20.13
N LYS A 268 19.32 -0.08 19.01
CA LYS A 268 19.84 -0.54 17.71
C LYS A 268 19.73 0.51 16.58
N GLY A 269 19.10 1.66 16.84
CA GLY A 269 18.83 2.72 15.85
C GLY A 269 17.58 3.52 16.20
N ILE A 270 16.59 3.57 15.30
CA ILE A 270 15.35 4.33 15.48
C ILE A 270 14.11 3.58 15.00
N ASP A 271 12.96 3.91 15.59
CA ASP A 271 11.63 3.57 15.06
C ASP A 271 10.98 4.86 14.53
N ALA A 272 10.54 4.84 13.27
CA ALA A 272 9.81 5.93 12.62
C ALA A 272 8.38 5.49 12.33
N SER A 273 7.41 6.22 12.87
CA SER A 273 5.98 5.85 12.79
C SER A 273 5.13 6.98 12.23
N ILE A 274 4.18 6.66 11.36
CA ILE A 274 3.05 7.55 11.03
C ILE A 274 1.92 7.22 12.01
N ILE A 275 1.46 8.22 12.75
CA ILE A 275 0.42 8.05 13.78
C ILE A 275 -0.95 8.13 13.12
N ASN A 276 -1.70 7.02 13.07
CA ASN A 276 -2.98 6.95 12.37
C ASN A 276 -4.02 7.94 12.91
N GLU A 277 -4.12 8.03 14.25
CA GLU A 277 -5.07 8.92 14.93
C GLU A 277 -4.81 10.41 14.69
N SER A 278 -3.62 10.78 14.24
CA SER A 278 -3.27 12.16 13.91
C SER A 278 -3.76 12.60 12.53
N ILE A 279 -4.18 11.65 11.68
CA ILE A 279 -4.49 11.94 10.28
C ILE A 279 -5.84 12.64 10.17
N VAL A 280 -5.82 13.86 9.66
CA VAL A 280 -7.04 14.62 9.31
C VAL A 280 -7.01 14.94 7.82
N GLU A 281 -8.11 14.64 7.14
CA GLU A 281 -8.33 14.95 5.72
C GLU A 281 -9.68 15.68 5.57
N PRO A 282 -9.83 16.60 4.60
CA PRO A 282 -11.09 17.26 4.31
C PRO A 282 -12.08 16.29 3.64
N ASP A 283 -13.32 16.75 3.45
CA ASP A 283 -14.37 15.92 2.86
C ASP A 283 -14.25 15.77 1.33
N ASN A 284 -13.78 16.81 0.62
CA ASN A 284 -13.66 16.83 -0.84
C ASN A 284 -12.51 15.98 -1.42
N VAL A 285 -11.45 15.73 -0.65
CA VAL A 285 -10.33 14.89 -1.10
C VAL A 285 -10.03 13.78 -0.12
N LYS A 286 -9.40 12.69 -0.61
CA LYS A 286 -9.09 11.52 0.22
C LYS A 286 -7.64 11.10 0.09
N LEU A 287 -6.98 10.90 1.22
CA LEU A 287 -5.60 10.47 1.28
C LEU A 287 -5.46 9.04 0.73
N ALA A 288 -4.55 8.86 -0.23
CA ALA A 288 -4.34 7.61 -0.94
C ALA A 288 -3.09 6.87 -0.44
N ARG A 289 -1.95 7.57 -0.32
CA ARG A 289 -0.67 6.99 0.13
C ARG A 289 0.23 8.04 0.78
N ILE A 290 1.12 7.57 1.64
CA ILE A 290 2.18 8.36 2.27
C ILE A 290 3.51 7.63 2.04
N SER A 291 4.50 8.33 1.47
CA SER A 291 5.89 7.88 1.45
C SER A 291 6.60 8.44 2.69
N LEU A 292 7.13 7.54 3.52
CA LEU A 292 7.79 7.88 4.77
C LEU A 292 9.30 8.00 4.55
N LEU A 293 9.87 9.15 4.90
CA LEU A 293 11.31 9.41 4.92
C LEU A 293 12.04 8.97 3.62
N PRO A 294 11.62 9.47 2.45
CA PRO A 294 12.10 8.96 1.16
C PRO A 294 13.63 9.12 0.96
N LEU A 295 14.28 9.99 1.73
CA LEU A 295 15.70 10.29 1.65
C LEU A 295 16.51 9.89 2.89
N PHE A 296 15.93 9.12 3.82
CA PHE A 296 16.65 8.71 5.01
C PHE A 296 17.85 7.81 4.67
N GLY A 297 19.02 8.16 5.20
CA GLY A 297 20.24 7.35 5.07
C GLY A 297 20.75 7.16 3.63
N THR A 298 20.33 8.03 2.70
CA THR A 298 20.67 7.95 1.27
C THR A 298 22.17 8.10 0.98
N ALA A 299 22.58 7.64 -0.21
CA ALA A 299 23.95 7.76 -0.68
C ALA A 299 24.00 8.61 -1.95
N VAL A 300 24.66 9.77 -1.88
CA VAL A 300 24.97 10.60 -3.06
C VAL A 300 25.92 9.84 -3.98
N SER A 301 25.83 10.04 -5.29
CA SER A 301 26.66 9.33 -6.27
C SER A 301 28.14 9.66 -6.17
N ILE A 302 28.47 10.89 -5.78
CA ILE A 302 29.84 11.38 -5.63
C ILE A 302 29.95 12.11 -4.28
N LYS A 303 30.83 11.63 -3.40
CA LYS A 303 31.22 12.26 -2.13
C LYS A 303 32.69 12.67 -2.25
N ASP A 304 33.01 13.95 -2.07
CA ASP A 304 34.38 14.48 -2.11
C ASP A 304 35.20 14.05 -3.34
N THR A 305 34.59 14.08 -4.54
CA THR A 305 35.15 13.65 -5.83
C THR A 305 35.36 12.14 -6.02
N VAL A 306 34.97 11.32 -5.04
CA VAL A 306 35.01 9.86 -5.11
C VAL A 306 33.59 9.34 -5.34
N THR A 307 33.45 8.38 -6.25
CA THR A 307 32.18 7.68 -6.46
C THR A 307 31.86 6.85 -5.24
N THR A 308 30.67 7.01 -4.69
CA THR A 308 30.25 6.28 -3.49
C THR A 308 29.90 4.84 -3.86
N GLU A 309 30.55 3.87 -3.24
CA GLU A 309 30.26 2.44 -3.44
C GLU A 309 29.27 1.92 -2.38
N GLY A 310 28.55 0.86 -2.75
CA GLY A 310 27.53 0.26 -1.90
C GLY A 310 26.36 -0.28 -2.71
N TYR A 311 25.35 -0.77 -1.99
CA TYR A 311 24.19 -1.40 -2.62
C TYR A 311 22.93 -1.34 -1.76
N ILE A 312 21.79 -1.44 -2.43
CA ILE A 312 20.46 -1.59 -1.82
C ILE A 312 20.12 -3.08 -1.76
N VAL A 313 19.56 -3.54 -0.64
CA VAL A 313 19.05 -4.90 -0.48
C VAL A 313 17.53 -4.87 -0.49
N VAL A 314 16.93 -5.65 -1.38
CA VAL A 314 15.48 -5.84 -1.48
C VAL A 314 15.12 -7.34 -1.45
N PRO A 315 14.12 -7.77 -0.67
CA PRO A 315 13.73 -9.18 -0.57
C PRO A 315 12.80 -9.62 -1.71
N ASP A 316 13.18 -9.32 -2.94
CA ASP A 316 12.43 -9.78 -4.13
C ASP A 316 12.70 -11.27 -4.39
N GLY A 317 11.70 -12.12 -4.24
CA GLY A 317 11.87 -13.57 -4.29
C GLY A 317 12.77 -14.06 -3.14
N SER A 318 13.89 -14.68 -3.47
CA SER A 318 14.92 -15.09 -2.48
C SER A 318 15.82 -13.93 -2.03
N GLY A 319 15.66 -12.74 -2.60
CA GLY A 319 16.48 -11.56 -2.34
C GLY A 319 17.27 -11.09 -3.57
N ALA A 320 17.44 -9.77 -3.68
CA ALA A 320 18.19 -9.11 -4.73
C ALA A 320 19.01 -7.94 -4.20
N ILE A 321 20.11 -7.66 -4.90
CA ILE A 321 21.01 -6.54 -4.62
C ILE A 321 20.94 -5.57 -5.81
N ILE A 322 20.81 -4.28 -5.52
CA ILE A 322 20.89 -3.20 -6.50
C ILE A 322 22.13 -2.38 -6.18
N GLU A 323 23.20 -2.58 -6.95
CA GLU A 323 24.44 -1.80 -6.84
C GLU A 323 24.16 -0.31 -7.06
N PHE A 324 24.81 0.54 -6.27
CA PHE A 324 24.76 1.99 -6.46
C PHE A 324 25.34 2.38 -7.82
N ASN A 325 24.85 3.49 -8.36
CA ASN A 325 25.41 4.12 -9.57
C ASN A 325 25.56 3.17 -10.78
N ASN A 326 24.72 2.14 -10.89
CA ASN A 326 24.87 1.04 -11.86
C ASN A 326 24.58 1.40 -13.33
N GLY A 327 24.34 2.68 -13.65
CA GLY A 327 24.07 3.17 -15.00
C GLY A 327 22.68 2.84 -15.56
N LYS A 328 21.77 2.21 -14.79
CA LYS A 328 20.41 1.88 -15.23
C LYS A 328 19.39 3.00 -14.97
N PHE A 329 19.84 4.26 -14.97
CA PHE A 329 19.00 5.43 -14.68
C PHE A 329 17.87 5.66 -15.71
N TYR A 330 17.90 5.01 -16.88
CA TYR A 330 16.83 5.05 -17.87
C TYR A 330 15.68 4.06 -17.60
N GLN A 331 15.82 3.18 -16.60
CA GLN A 331 14.77 2.26 -16.17
C GLN A 331 13.83 2.93 -15.16
N ASN A 332 12.61 2.41 -15.05
CA ASN A 332 11.70 2.84 -13.99
C ASN A 332 12.30 2.49 -12.62
N ALA A 333 12.10 3.36 -11.62
CA ALA A 333 12.44 3.04 -10.25
C ALA A 333 11.72 1.76 -9.81
N TYR A 334 12.42 0.97 -9.01
CA TYR A 334 11.87 -0.23 -8.41
C TYR A 334 10.78 0.18 -7.43
N ARG A 335 9.58 -0.37 -7.60
CA ARG A 335 8.46 -0.23 -6.66
C ARG A 335 7.66 -1.51 -6.65
N LYS A 336 7.50 -2.11 -5.48
CA LYS A 336 6.77 -3.37 -5.35
C LYS A 336 6.05 -3.48 -4.02
N ARG A 337 4.81 -3.95 -4.07
CA ARG A 337 3.96 -4.14 -2.88
C ARG A 337 4.41 -5.39 -2.12
N LEU A 338 4.44 -5.30 -0.78
CA LEU A 338 4.64 -6.47 0.07
C LEU A 338 3.49 -7.45 -0.09
N TYR A 339 3.79 -8.75 0.01
CA TYR A 339 2.87 -9.89 -0.13
C TYR A 339 2.20 -10.05 -1.49
N GLY A 340 2.41 -9.11 -2.41
CA GLY A 340 1.87 -9.14 -3.77
C GLY A 340 0.59 -8.31 -3.88
N GLN A 341 -0.24 -8.66 -4.86
CA GLN A 341 -1.51 -8.00 -5.09
C GLN A 341 -2.61 -8.68 -4.28
N ASP A 342 -3.48 -7.87 -3.66
CA ASP A 342 -4.68 -8.35 -2.97
C ASP A 342 -5.54 -9.18 -3.94
N LEU A 343 -5.80 -10.44 -3.56
CA LEU A 343 -6.60 -11.39 -4.34
C LEU A 343 -8.00 -10.84 -4.64
N SER A 344 -8.56 -10.00 -3.77
CA SER A 344 -9.88 -9.38 -3.96
C SER A 344 -9.89 -8.33 -5.09
N LEU A 345 -8.72 -7.82 -5.48
CA LEU A 345 -8.52 -6.73 -6.44
C LEU A 345 -7.73 -7.17 -7.67
N LEU A 346 -7.74 -8.47 -8.00
CA LEU A 346 -7.03 -8.98 -9.16
C LEU A 346 -7.51 -8.31 -10.46
N PRO A 347 -6.58 -7.94 -11.35
CA PRO A 347 -6.91 -7.22 -12.57
C PRO A 347 -7.57 -8.17 -13.56
N TYR A 348 -8.40 -7.63 -14.45
CA TYR A 348 -9.01 -8.46 -15.47
C TYR A 348 -7.98 -8.95 -16.51
N GLU A 349 -6.99 -8.13 -16.82
CA GLU A 349 -5.84 -8.55 -17.64
C GLU A 349 -4.74 -9.08 -16.73
N MET A 350 -4.20 -10.25 -17.07
CA MET A 350 -3.12 -10.90 -16.35
C MET A 350 -1.91 -9.96 -16.26
N ALA A 351 -1.55 -9.60 -15.03
CA ALA A 351 -0.34 -8.84 -14.75
C ALA A 351 0.91 -9.62 -15.17
N GLU A 352 2.03 -8.92 -15.32
CA GLU A 352 3.32 -9.58 -15.51
C GLU A 352 3.62 -10.46 -14.29
N GLN A 353 4.04 -11.71 -14.53
CA GLN A 353 4.43 -12.60 -13.45
C GLN A 353 5.77 -12.16 -12.88
N GLN A 354 5.72 -11.67 -11.65
CA GLN A 354 6.90 -11.29 -10.88
C GLN A 354 6.92 -12.09 -9.59
N GLN A 355 8.13 -12.35 -9.06
CA GLN A 355 8.28 -12.94 -7.73
C GLN A 355 7.59 -12.05 -6.68
N LYS A 356 7.11 -12.58 -5.56
CA LYS A 356 6.50 -11.75 -4.51
C LYS A 356 7.57 -11.33 -3.51
N ILE A 357 7.31 -10.23 -2.79
CA ILE A 357 8.10 -9.89 -1.60
C ILE A 357 7.35 -10.45 -0.39
N SER A 358 7.95 -11.42 0.29
CA SER A 358 7.33 -12.05 1.48
C SER A 358 7.93 -11.57 2.80
N ILE A 359 8.99 -10.75 2.73
CA ILE A 359 9.73 -10.28 3.91
C ILE A 359 9.61 -8.75 3.98
N PRO A 360 9.06 -8.19 5.07
CA PRO A 360 8.90 -6.75 5.27
C PRO A 360 10.23 -6.07 5.64
N LEU A 361 11.24 -6.21 4.78
CA LEU A 361 12.61 -5.76 5.02
C LEU A 361 13.15 -5.03 3.80
N PHE A 362 13.95 -4.01 3.99
CA PHE A 362 14.87 -3.50 2.97
C PHE A 362 16.11 -2.95 3.68
N GLY A 363 17.13 -2.56 2.93
CA GLY A 363 18.29 -1.95 3.55
C GLY A 363 19.25 -1.35 2.55
N MET A 364 20.22 -0.61 3.07
CA MET A 364 21.31 -0.04 2.28
C MET A 364 22.63 -0.30 2.99
N VAL A 365 23.64 -0.67 2.22
CA VAL A 365 25.01 -0.89 2.68
C VAL A 365 25.89 0.16 2.00
N LYS A 366 26.58 0.98 2.79
CA LYS A 366 27.60 1.95 2.33
C LYS A 366 28.95 1.54 2.91
N GLU A 367 30.03 2.14 2.42
CA GLU A 367 31.39 1.87 2.91
C GLU A 367 31.54 2.06 4.43
N GLU A 368 31.04 3.17 4.96
CA GLU A 368 31.22 3.58 6.37
C GLU A 368 30.13 3.03 7.30
N GLY A 369 29.06 2.43 6.76
CA GLY A 369 27.96 1.85 7.55
C GLY A 369 26.74 1.51 6.72
N GLY A 370 25.83 0.72 7.30
CA GLY A 370 24.61 0.28 6.63
C GLY A 370 23.39 0.35 7.55
N PHE A 371 22.21 0.10 7.00
CA PHE A 371 21.01 -0.08 7.80
C PHE A 371 20.11 -1.18 7.26
N ALA A 372 19.41 -1.84 8.17
CA ALA A 372 18.26 -2.70 7.90
C ALA A 372 16.98 -1.97 8.35
N ALA A 373 16.03 -1.81 7.44
CA ALA A 373 14.73 -1.21 7.69
C ALA A 373 13.65 -2.29 7.68
N ILE A 374 13.09 -2.57 8.85
CA ILE A 374 12.05 -3.58 9.06
C ILE A 374 10.72 -2.86 9.19
N ILE A 375 9.75 -3.18 8.33
CA ILE A 375 8.38 -2.68 8.46
C ILE A 375 7.68 -3.53 9.51
N THR A 376 7.47 -2.95 10.70
CA THR A 376 6.97 -3.67 11.88
C THR A 376 5.46 -3.58 12.04
N GLN A 377 4.84 -2.55 11.46
CA GLN A 377 3.40 -2.34 11.48
C GLN A 377 2.94 -1.71 10.16
N GLY A 378 1.79 -2.16 9.64
CA GLY A 378 1.25 -1.68 8.37
C GLY A 378 1.91 -2.28 7.11
N ASP A 379 2.64 -3.38 7.26
CA ASP A 379 3.30 -4.15 6.19
C ASP A 379 2.35 -4.59 5.07
N ALA A 380 1.13 -5.04 5.38
CA ALA A 380 0.12 -5.43 4.39
C ALA A 380 -0.26 -4.32 3.39
N MET A 381 -0.06 -3.06 3.79
CA MET A 381 -0.33 -1.88 2.97
C MET A 381 0.94 -1.22 2.43
N ALA A 382 2.11 -1.82 2.65
CA ALA A 382 3.39 -1.24 2.30
C ALA A 382 3.86 -1.64 0.89
N ALA A 383 4.57 -0.72 0.25
CA ALA A 383 5.35 -0.96 -0.94
C ALA A 383 6.79 -0.48 -0.72
N ILE A 384 7.75 -1.34 -1.07
CA ILE A 384 9.18 -1.00 -1.03
C ILE A 384 9.52 -0.30 -2.35
N ASN A 385 10.18 0.85 -2.23
CA ASN A 385 10.70 1.62 -3.34
C ASN A 385 12.23 1.60 -3.27
N ALA A 386 12.88 1.45 -4.41
CA ALA A 386 14.32 1.61 -4.55
C ALA A 386 14.64 2.34 -5.86
N ASP A 387 15.59 3.24 -5.80
CA ASP A 387 15.99 4.05 -6.94
C ASP A 387 17.50 4.27 -6.93
N VAL A 388 18.08 4.28 -8.13
CA VAL A 388 19.50 4.52 -8.33
C VAL A 388 19.73 5.99 -8.61
N SER A 389 20.92 6.48 -8.28
CA SER A 389 21.32 7.83 -8.64
C SER A 389 21.28 8.04 -10.15
N GLU A 390 21.31 9.31 -10.54
CA GLU A 390 21.37 9.79 -11.92
C GLU A 390 20.07 9.65 -12.73
N ARG A 391 18.97 9.23 -12.11
CA ARG A 391 17.64 9.20 -12.75
C ARG A 391 16.91 10.52 -12.66
N ILE A 392 16.69 11.00 -11.44
CA ILE A 392 16.01 12.28 -11.16
C ILE A 392 16.86 13.23 -10.29
N ASP A 393 17.80 12.66 -9.54
CA ASP A 393 18.73 13.33 -8.64
C ASP A 393 20.01 12.49 -8.50
N SER A 394 20.99 13.00 -7.75
CA SER A 394 22.26 12.32 -7.52
C SER A 394 22.22 11.23 -6.43
N TYR A 395 21.04 10.84 -5.93
CA TYR A 395 20.95 9.99 -4.73
C TYR A 395 20.46 8.57 -5.05
N ASN A 396 21.17 7.57 -4.51
CA ASN A 396 20.67 6.21 -4.35
C ASN A 396 19.80 6.16 -3.09
N LYS A 397 18.59 5.60 -3.21
CA LYS A 397 17.58 5.66 -2.15
C LYS A 397 16.70 4.42 -2.09
N ALA A 398 16.32 4.03 -0.88
CA ALA A 398 15.36 2.99 -0.60
C ALA A 398 14.42 3.45 0.51
N PHE A 399 13.12 3.31 0.31
CA PHE A 399 12.11 3.80 1.25
C PHE A 399 10.79 3.06 1.09
N VAL A 400 9.90 3.24 2.05
CA VAL A 400 8.57 2.62 2.05
C VAL A 400 7.49 3.64 1.69
N THR A 401 6.50 3.20 0.93
CA THR A 401 5.24 3.90 0.72
C THR A 401 4.11 3.07 1.30
N PHE A 402 3.29 3.66 2.16
CA PHE A 402 2.12 3.02 2.73
C PHE A 402 0.86 3.47 1.98
N ASN A 403 0.06 2.51 1.53
CA ASN A 403 -1.26 2.78 0.96
C ASN A 403 -2.24 2.99 2.12
N MET A 404 -2.86 4.17 2.18
CA MET A 404 -3.85 4.50 3.20
C MET A 404 -5.21 3.87 2.90
N ARG A 405 -5.43 3.52 1.62
CA ARG A 405 -6.66 2.97 1.06
C ARG A 405 -6.35 2.04 -0.10
N GLU A 406 -7.19 1.02 -0.27
CA GLU A 406 -7.27 0.27 -1.53
C GLU A 406 -8.06 1.03 -2.58
N SER A 407 -7.68 0.85 -3.84
CA SER A 407 -8.34 1.41 -5.02
C SER A 407 -8.53 0.38 -6.13
N GLU A 408 -9.66 0.46 -6.84
CA GLU A 408 -10.07 -0.41 -7.95
C GLU A 408 -10.48 0.47 -9.13
N SER A 409 -9.90 0.24 -10.31
CA SER A 409 -10.36 0.90 -11.54
C SER A 409 -11.47 0.07 -12.18
N VAL A 410 -12.63 0.69 -12.42
CA VAL A 410 -13.80 0.04 -13.00
C VAL A 410 -14.16 0.73 -14.31
N THR A 411 -14.29 -0.04 -15.38
CA THR A 411 -14.78 0.48 -16.66
C THR A 411 -16.30 0.53 -16.66
N ILE A 412 -16.85 1.73 -16.82
CA ILE A 412 -18.29 1.97 -16.94
C ILE A 412 -18.61 2.33 -18.39
N GLY A 413 -19.72 1.78 -18.90
CA GLY A 413 -20.22 2.05 -20.25
C GLY A 413 -20.32 0.80 -21.12
N SER A 414 -20.76 0.98 -22.36
CA SER A 414 -20.99 -0.12 -23.31
C SER A 414 -20.57 0.28 -24.72
N GLY A 415 -19.97 -0.65 -25.48
CA GLY A 415 -19.51 -0.40 -26.84
C GLY A 415 -18.35 0.60 -26.89
N PHE A 416 -18.43 1.61 -27.75
CA PHE A 416 -17.36 2.60 -27.97
C PHE A 416 -17.26 3.68 -26.89
N ASN A 417 -18.25 3.80 -26.00
CA ASN A 417 -18.27 4.80 -24.93
C ASN A 417 -17.99 4.10 -23.59
N GLN A 418 -16.72 3.78 -23.36
CA GLN A 418 -16.21 3.24 -22.10
C GLN A 418 -15.39 4.33 -21.40
N TYR A 419 -15.62 4.52 -20.11
CA TYR A 419 -14.83 5.41 -19.27
C TYR A 419 -14.42 4.66 -17.99
N GLY A 420 -13.14 4.76 -17.63
CA GLY A 420 -12.62 4.22 -16.38
C GLY A 420 -13.00 5.14 -15.22
N VAL A 421 -13.47 4.55 -14.13
CA VAL A 421 -13.73 5.24 -12.86
C VAL A 421 -12.93 4.53 -11.78
N ASP A 422 -12.06 5.26 -11.11
CA ASP A 422 -11.34 4.74 -9.96
C ASP A 422 -12.23 4.84 -8.71
N LEU A 423 -12.42 3.71 -8.06
CA LEU A 423 -13.09 3.58 -6.77
C LEU A 423 -12.05 3.37 -5.68
N TRP A 424 -12.35 3.78 -4.45
CA TRP A 424 -11.48 3.54 -3.30
C TRP A 424 -12.27 3.21 -2.05
N THR A 425 -11.59 2.57 -1.10
CA THR A 425 -12.15 2.26 0.22
C THR A 425 -12.50 3.54 0.99
N LYS A 426 -13.67 3.56 1.64
CA LYS A 426 -14.17 4.78 2.32
C LYS A 426 -13.35 5.14 3.55
N LYS A 427 -13.04 4.14 4.39
CA LYS A 427 -12.31 4.32 5.65
C LYS A 427 -10.80 4.17 5.40
N LEU A 428 -10.02 4.95 6.13
CA LEU A 428 -8.58 4.71 6.30
C LEU A 428 -8.36 3.32 6.92
N VAL A 429 -7.26 2.67 6.54
CA VAL A 429 -6.78 1.50 7.27
C VAL A 429 -6.51 1.88 8.72
N GLN A 430 -6.97 1.05 9.65
CA GLN A 430 -6.91 1.29 11.09
C GLN A 430 -5.66 0.64 11.68
N THR A 431 -4.49 1.14 11.30
CA THR A 431 -3.17 0.72 11.82
C THR A 431 -2.21 1.89 11.75
N ASP A 432 -1.24 1.95 12.66
CA ASP A 432 -0.07 2.78 12.46
C ASP A 432 0.88 2.14 11.47
N PHE A 433 1.82 2.95 10.98
CA PHE A 433 2.80 2.53 9.99
C PHE A 433 4.20 2.77 10.54
N THR A 434 4.86 1.71 10.99
CA THR A 434 6.13 1.81 11.73
C THR A 434 7.25 1.08 11.01
N VAL A 435 8.35 1.79 10.77
CA VAL A 435 9.59 1.27 10.24
C VAL A 435 10.68 1.35 11.29
N ARG A 436 11.26 0.21 11.64
CA ARG A 436 12.41 0.10 12.52
C ARG A 436 13.69 0.10 11.69
N PHE A 437 14.52 1.10 11.88
CA PHE A 437 15.85 1.20 11.30
C PHE A 437 16.88 0.68 12.31
N ILE A 438 17.60 -0.37 11.93
CA ILE A 438 18.71 -0.95 12.67
C ILE A 438 19.99 -0.59 11.93
N PHE A 439 20.91 0.11 12.58
CA PHE A 439 22.20 0.45 11.99
C PHE A 439 23.17 -0.73 12.09
N LEU A 440 23.96 -0.91 11.03
CA LEU A 440 24.84 -2.04 10.82
C LEU A 440 26.28 -1.55 10.63
N GLU A 441 27.19 -2.26 11.28
CA GLU A 441 28.59 -1.86 11.40
C GLU A 441 29.54 -3.05 11.26
N GLY A 442 30.81 -2.75 10.99
CA GLY A 442 31.90 -3.73 10.99
C GLY A 442 31.60 -4.94 10.10
N THR A 443 31.68 -6.14 10.67
CA THR A 443 31.45 -7.40 9.94
C THR A 443 29.99 -7.65 9.58
N ASP A 444 29.05 -6.92 10.17
CA ASP A 444 27.61 -7.03 9.87
C ASP A 444 27.14 -5.95 8.88
N ASN A 445 28.02 -5.04 8.43
CA ASN A 445 27.71 -4.09 7.37
C ASN A 445 27.70 -4.75 5.98
N ASN A 446 26.76 -5.67 5.76
CA ASN A 446 26.52 -6.36 4.50
C ASN A 446 25.10 -6.94 4.45
N TYR A 447 24.71 -7.52 3.31
CA TYR A 447 23.39 -8.14 3.14
C TYR A 447 23.10 -9.27 4.14
N VAL A 448 24.14 -9.98 4.63
CA VAL A 448 23.97 -11.03 5.65
C VAL A 448 23.62 -10.42 6.99
N GLY A 449 24.25 -9.31 7.37
CA GLY A 449 23.89 -8.56 8.56
C GLY A 449 22.47 -7.99 8.50
N ILE A 450 22.03 -7.53 7.33
CA ILE A 450 20.62 -7.12 7.10
C ILE A 450 19.66 -8.31 7.35
N ALA A 451 19.97 -9.49 6.80
CA ALA A 451 19.16 -10.69 7.02
C ALA A 451 19.15 -11.13 8.49
N LYS A 452 20.30 -11.10 9.17
CA LYS A 452 20.41 -11.38 10.61
C LYS A 452 19.63 -10.38 11.45
N ALA A 453 19.60 -9.11 11.07
CA ALA A 453 18.81 -8.10 11.79
C ALA A 453 17.32 -8.46 11.81
N TYR A 454 16.79 -8.93 10.67
CA TYR A 454 15.41 -9.42 10.59
C TYR A 454 15.21 -10.74 11.34
N GLN A 455 16.13 -11.69 11.23
CA GLN A 455 16.09 -12.94 11.99
C GLN A 455 16.06 -12.68 13.52
N ASN A 456 16.94 -11.82 14.01
CA ASN A 456 17.00 -11.44 15.41
C ASN A 456 15.72 -10.71 15.84
N TYR A 457 15.15 -9.86 14.99
CA TYR A 457 13.84 -9.26 15.26
C TYR A 457 12.74 -10.33 15.44
N LEU A 458 12.69 -11.34 14.59
CA LEU A 458 11.74 -12.45 14.72
C LEU A 458 11.94 -13.25 16.01
N ILE A 459 13.19 -13.50 16.41
CA ILE A 459 13.50 -14.23 17.65
C ILE A 459 13.18 -13.37 18.89
N ASP A 460 13.73 -12.16 18.95
CA ASP A 460 13.68 -11.28 20.12
C ASP A 460 12.27 -10.72 20.36
N THR A 461 11.57 -10.35 19.29
CA THR A 461 10.29 -9.61 19.38
C THR A 461 9.08 -10.49 19.12
N GLN A 462 9.16 -11.41 18.15
CA GLN A 462 8.04 -12.28 17.77
C GLN A 462 8.11 -13.66 18.47
N GLY A 463 9.18 -13.93 19.22
CA GLY A 463 9.33 -15.17 20.00
C GLY A 463 9.53 -16.41 19.13
N LEU A 464 9.97 -16.27 17.88
CA LEU A 464 10.26 -17.41 17.01
C LEU A 464 11.46 -18.20 17.57
N ILE A 465 11.31 -19.52 17.58
CA ILE A 465 12.35 -20.44 18.04
C ILE A 465 13.00 -21.07 16.82
N SER A 466 14.34 -21.07 16.77
CA SER A 466 15.07 -21.80 15.75
C SER A 466 14.92 -23.30 15.97
N THR A 467 14.19 -23.98 15.09
CA THR A 467 13.94 -25.43 15.14
C THR A 467 14.52 -26.18 13.95
N ASP A 468 15.42 -25.59 13.18
CA ASP A 468 16.03 -26.27 12.03
C ASP A 468 16.87 -27.48 12.50
N GLN A 469 16.34 -28.68 12.26
CA GLN A 469 17.00 -29.97 12.51
C GLN A 469 17.52 -30.60 11.23
N THR A 470 17.49 -29.88 10.11
CA THR A 470 17.83 -30.39 8.79
C THR A 470 19.33 -30.63 8.70
N THR A 471 19.75 -31.89 8.66
CA THR A 471 21.17 -32.26 8.54
C THR A 471 21.61 -32.52 7.10
N GLY A 472 20.69 -32.50 6.14
CA GLY A 472 20.93 -32.82 4.73
C GLY A 472 19.83 -32.30 3.82
N ALA A 473 19.99 -32.47 2.50
CA ALA A 473 18.97 -32.05 1.55
C ALA A 473 17.73 -32.95 1.66
N VAL A 474 16.55 -32.35 1.86
CA VAL A 474 15.27 -33.06 1.87
C VAL A 474 14.58 -32.84 0.53
N LEU A 475 14.23 -33.92 -0.17
CA LEU A 475 13.46 -33.81 -1.40
C LEU A 475 11.98 -33.55 -1.06
N THR A 476 11.42 -32.48 -1.59
CA THR A 476 9.98 -32.25 -1.54
C THR A 476 9.34 -32.81 -2.80
N THR A 477 8.57 -33.90 -2.68
CA THR A 477 7.91 -34.54 -3.81
C THR A 477 6.44 -34.17 -3.82
N GLU A 478 6.03 -33.39 -4.82
CA GLU A 478 4.64 -33.01 -5.03
C GLU A 478 3.93 -33.97 -6.00
N PHE A 479 2.81 -34.53 -5.56
CA PHE A 479 1.89 -35.29 -6.40
C PHE A 479 0.63 -34.48 -6.69
N ILE A 480 0.18 -34.55 -7.94
CA ILE A 480 -1.07 -33.94 -8.38
C ILE A 480 -2.13 -35.05 -8.50
N GLY A 481 -3.22 -34.87 -7.76
CA GLY A 481 -4.32 -35.83 -7.62
C GLY A 481 -5.40 -35.70 -8.68
N ALA A 482 -6.61 -35.35 -8.24
CA ALA A 482 -7.79 -35.32 -9.09
C ALA A 482 -7.93 -33.98 -9.83
N TYR A 483 -8.33 -34.04 -11.10
CA TYR A 483 -8.59 -32.87 -11.93
C TYR A 483 -9.94 -33.00 -12.63
N ASP A 484 -10.51 -31.85 -13.02
CA ASP A 484 -11.75 -31.81 -13.78
C ASP A 484 -11.50 -32.09 -15.27
N ARG A 485 -12.24 -33.06 -15.80
CA ARG A 485 -12.25 -33.41 -17.22
C ARG A 485 -13.64 -33.13 -17.80
N LYS A 486 -13.66 -32.38 -18.90
CA LYS A 486 -14.88 -32.13 -19.66
C LYS A 486 -15.29 -33.36 -20.46
N GLU A 487 -16.47 -33.88 -20.18
CA GLU A 487 -17.10 -35.00 -20.88
C GLU A 487 -18.45 -34.58 -21.47
N PHE A 488 -19.02 -35.42 -22.33
CA PHE A 488 -20.31 -35.17 -22.97
C PHE A 488 -21.23 -36.36 -22.77
N PHE A 489 -22.43 -36.11 -22.23
CA PHE A 489 -23.49 -37.10 -22.16
C PHE A 489 -24.63 -36.65 -23.08
N LEU A 490 -24.92 -37.42 -24.14
CA LEU A 490 -25.93 -37.10 -25.15
C LEU A 490 -25.79 -35.68 -25.75
N GLY A 491 -24.55 -35.21 -25.92
CA GLY A 491 -24.25 -33.87 -26.46
C GLY A 491 -24.33 -32.73 -25.43
N ILE A 492 -24.69 -33.01 -24.18
CA ILE A 492 -24.67 -32.05 -23.08
C ILE A 492 -23.31 -32.17 -22.37
N PRO A 493 -22.49 -31.10 -22.33
CA PRO A 493 -21.23 -31.13 -21.61
C PRO A 493 -21.45 -31.21 -20.10
N TYR A 494 -20.65 -32.01 -19.41
CA TYR A 494 -20.53 -32.04 -17.95
C TYR A 494 -19.06 -32.22 -17.56
N TYR A 495 -18.71 -31.90 -16.31
CA TYR A 495 -17.37 -32.12 -15.77
C TYR A 495 -17.38 -33.39 -14.91
N ALA A 496 -16.46 -34.29 -15.20
CA ALA A 496 -16.18 -35.49 -14.43
C ALA A 496 -14.78 -35.40 -13.83
N LEU A 497 -14.61 -35.93 -12.62
CA LEU A 497 -13.28 -36.01 -12.01
C LEU A 497 -12.51 -37.19 -12.60
N GLU A 498 -11.25 -36.97 -12.97
CA GLU A 498 -10.28 -38.00 -13.29
C GLU A 498 -9.03 -37.86 -12.41
N SER A 499 -8.26 -38.94 -12.29
CA SER A 499 -7.01 -38.97 -11.53
C SER A 499 -5.80 -38.70 -12.43
N LEU A 500 -4.86 -37.88 -11.98
CA LEU A 500 -3.51 -37.81 -12.54
C LEU A 500 -2.59 -38.82 -11.86
N THR A 501 -2.44 -38.72 -10.54
CA THR A 501 -1.71 -39.68 -9.70
C THR A 501 -2.67 -40.22 -8.65
N THR A 502 -2.82 -41.54 -8.55
CA THR A 502 -3.59 -42.19 -7.47
C THR A 502 -2.73 -42.43 -6.23
N PHE A 503 -3.33 -42.77 -5.08
CA PHE A 503 -2.57 -43.08 -3.87
C PHE A 503 -1.67 -44.32 -4.03
N ASP A 504 -2.13 -45.31 -4.79
CA ASP A 504 -1.35 -46.52 -5.10
C ASP A 504 -0.16 -46.22 -6.02
N GLU A 505 -0.32 -45.30 -6.98
CA GLU A 505 0.77 -44.87 -7.86
C GLU A 505 1.77 -44.00 -7.12
N ALA A 506 1.30 -43.04 -6.30
CA ALA A 506 2.16 -42.24 -5.45
C ALA A 506 3.01 -43.13 -4.53
N LYS A 507 2.42 -44.17 -3.95
CA LYS A 507 3.15 -45.17 -3.17
C LYS A 507 4.25 -45.86 -3.97
N LYS A 508 3.97 -46.30 -5.20
CA LYS A 508 4.97 -46.94 -6.07
C LYS A 508 6.13 -45.98 -6.40
N ILE A 509 5.82 -44.72 -6.70
CA ILE A 509 6.83 -43.71 -7.01
C ILE A 509 7.73 -43.49 -5.78
N VAL A 510 7.16 -43.35 -4.58
CA VAL A 510 7.95 -43.21 -3.35
C VAL A 510 8.82 -44.45 -3.09
N MET A 511 8.28 -45.66 -3.32
CA MET A 511 9.07 -46.89 -3.22
C MET A 511 10.26 -46.89 -4.19
N GLU A 512 10.04 -46.51 -5.45
CA GLU A 512 11.10 -46.42 -6.46
C GLU A 512 12.15 -45.37 -6.08
N LEU A 513 11.75 -44.22 -5.52
CA LEU A 513 12.68 -43.19 -5.04
C LEU A 513 13.53 -43.70 -3.87
N ASN A 514 12.94 -44.41 -2.90
CA ASN A 514 13.68 -45.05 -1.81
C ASN A 514 14.65 -46.12 -2.35
N GLU A 515 14.23 -46.94 -3.33
CA GLU A 515 15.10 -47.93 -3.97
C GLU A 515 16.29 -47.31 -4.71
N LEU A 516 16.13 -46.09 -5.25
CA LEU A 516 17.19 -45.28 -5.85
C LEU A 516 18.10 -44.59 -4.80
N GLY A 517 17.82 -44.77 -3.51
CA GLY A 517 18.60 -44.24 -2.40
C GLY A 517 18.21 -42.83 -1.98
N ILE A 518 17.08 -42.31 -2.45
CA ILE A 518 16.52 -41.03 -2.00
C ILE A 518 15.62 -41.34 -0.81
N ASN A 519 16.18 -41.28 0.40
CA ASN A 519 15.45 -41.67 1.63
C ASN A 519 14.94 -40.47 2.44
N ASP A 520 15.56 -39.29 2.26
CA ASP A 520 15.18 -38.06 2.96
C ASP A 520 14.22 -37.24 2.09
N MET A 521 12.92 -37.45 2.28
CA MET A 521 11.89 -36.73 1.53
C MET A 521 10.65 -36.40 2.37
N ASN A 522 9.90 -35.41 1.90
CA ASN A 522 8.53 -35.14 2.31
C ASN A 522 7.61 -35.19 1.09
N VAL A 523 6.34 -35.47 1.32
CA VAL A 523 5.34 -35.60 0.27
C VAL A 523 4.30 -34.49 0.41
N LEU A 524 4.11 -33.74 -0.67
CA LEU A 524 3.01 -32.80 -0.85
C LEU A 524 1.99 -33.42 -1.80
N TYR A 525 0.69 -33.30 -1.51
CA TYR A 525 -0.34 -33.85 -2.37
C TYR A 525 -1.44 -32.82 -2.65
N SER A 526 -1.52 -32.33 -3.90
CA SER A 526 -2.56 -31.42 -4.36
C SER A 526 -3.76 -32.14 -4.95
N GLY A 527 -4.94 -31.53 -4.85
CA GLY A 527 -6.16 -32.01 -5.49
C GLY A 527 -6.69 -33.33 -4.95
N ILE A 528 -6.59 -33.58 -3.64
CA ILE A 528 -6.99 -34.88 -3.06
C ILE A 528 -8.45 -34.95 -2.60
N MET A 529 -9.10 -33.80 -2.41
CA MET A 529 -10.40 -33.72 -1.72
C MET A 529 -11.29 -32.63 -2.28
N ASN A 530 -12.58 -32.70 -1.94
CA ASN A 530 -13.58 -31.65 -2.15
C ASN A 530 -13.75 -31.15 -3.60
N GLY A 531 -13.43 -31.95 -4.61
CA GLY A 531 -13.47 -31.57 -6.02
C GLY A 531 -12.11 -31.57 -6.72
N GLY A 532 -11.06 -32.05 -6.06
CA GLY A 532 -9.73 -32.12 -6.66
C GLY A 532 -9.06 -30.75 -6.75
N LEU A 533 -8.43 -30.45 -7.88
CA LEU A 533 -7.79 -29.15 -8.12
C LEU A 533 -8.79 -27.98 -8.19
N ASP A 534 -10.03 -28.24 -8.64
CA ASP A 534 -11.13 -27.26 -8.66
C ASP A 534 -12.02 -27.43 -7.41
N SER A 535 -11.40 -27.19 -6.25
CA SER A 535 -11.99 -27.55 -4.96
C SER A 535 -13.15 -26.64 -4.55
N SER A 536 -14.18 -27.27 -3.98
CA SER A 536 -15.19 -26.58 -3.20
C SER A 536 -14.64 -26.16 -1.84
N ILE A 537 -15.30 -25.19 -1.20
CA ILE A 537 -14.91 -24.70 0.12
C ILE A 537 -14.62 -25.84 1.11
N HIS A 538 -13.40 -25.83 1.67
CA HIS A 538 -12.89 -26.87 2.56
C HIS A 538 -13.50 -26.81 3.97
N THR A 539 -14.81 -27.03 4.10
CA THR A 539 -15.50 -27.15 5.40
C THR A 539 -15.58 -28.58 5.94
N LYS A 540 -15.15 -29.56 5.14
CA LYS A 540 -15.15 -31.01 5.40
C LYS A 540 -13.98 -31.64 4.64
N SER A 541 -13.60 -32.86 4.96
CA SER A 541 -12.56 -33.61 4.23
C SER A 541 -13.19 -34.75 3.43
N ASP A 542 -13.70 -34.46 2.23
CA ASP A 542 -14.23 -35.49 1.33
C ASP A 542 -13.15 -35.94 0.35
N ILE A 543 -12.48 -37.05 0.65
CA ILE A 543 -11.41 -37.60 -0.20
C ILE A 543 -11.96 -38.18 -1.51
N GLU A 544 -11.29 -37.84 -2.62
CA GLU A 544 -11.75 -38.22 -3.95
C GLU A 544 -11.67 -39.72 -4.22
N ARG A 545 -12.80 -40.31 -4.64
CA ARG A 545 -12.89 -41.74 -4.91
C ARG A 545 -12.04 -42.16 -6.11
N VAL A 546 -11.85 -41.27 -7.08
CA VAL A 546 -11.03 -41.52 -8.27
C VAL A 546 -9.55 -41.75 -7.93
N LEU A 547 -9.11 -41.29 -6.75
CA LEU A 547 -7.75 -41.51 -6.24
C LEU A 547 -7.60 -42.80 -5.40
N GLY A 548 -8.71 -43.48 -5.10
CA GLY A 548 -8.79 -44.62 -4.16
C GLY A 548 -9.58 -44.32 -2.87
N GLY A 549 -9.93 -43.04 -2.64
CA GLY A 549 -10.71 -42.60 -1.48
C GLY A 549 -10.00 -42.77 -0.13
N GLN A 550 -10.76 -42.62 0.95
CA GLN A 550 -10.25 -42.61 2.34
C GLN A 550 -9.40 -43.84 2.69
N ARG A 551 -9.80 -45.03 2.21
CA ARG A 551 -9.12 -46.29 2.54
C ARG A 551 -7.70 -46.30 2.00
N ASP A 552 -7.53 -45.90 0.74
CA ASP A 552 -6.24 -45.98 0.06
C ASP A 552 -5.33 -44.82 0.51
N LEU A 553 -5.89 -43.64 0.85
CA LEU A 553 -5.14 -42.57 1.52
C LEU A 553 -4.61 -43.01 2.89
N ASN A 554 -5.41 -43.71 3.70
CA ASN A 554 -4.96 -44.25 4.98
C ASN A 554 -3.81 -45.26 4.80
N ALA A 555 -3.90 -46.13 3.79
CA ALA A 555 -2.84 -47.09 3.48
C ALA A 555 -1.56 -46.40 2.99
N PHE A 556 -1.68 -45.33 2.21
CA PHE A 556 -0.55 -44.52 1.76
C PHE A 556 0.11 -43.78 2.93
N ASN A 557 -0.67 -43.07 3.76
CA ASN A 557 -0.16 -42.39 4.95
C ASN A 557 0.51 -43.36 5.93
N GLN A 558 -0.04 -44.56 6.12
CA GLN A 558 0.59 -45.58 6.98
C GLN A 558 1.95 -46.04 6.41
N TYR A 559 2.06 -46.20 5.10
CA TYR A 559 3.33 -46.53 4.45
C TYR A 559 4.36 -45.41 4.64
N LEU A 560 3.99 -44.16 4.37
CA LEU A 560 4.89 -43.01 4.53
C LEU A 560 5.38 -42.86 5.97
N ASN A 561 4.49 -42.98 6.96
CA ASN A 561 4.88 -42.95 8.38
C ASN A 561 5.83 -44.10 8.75
N GLY A 562 5.70 -45.27 8.11
CA GLY A 562 6.62 -46.39 8.29
C GLY A 562 8.03 -46.12 7.77
N GLU A 563 8.15 -45.29 6.72
CA GLU A 563 9.41 -44.85 6.12
C GLU A 563 9.91 -43.52 6.72
N ASN A 564 9.25 -43.00 7.76
CA ASN A 564 9.54 -41.68 8.35
C ASN A 564 9.44 -40.52 7.34
N ILE A 565 8.51 -40.63 6.38
CA ILE A 565 8.20 -39.61 5.39
C ILE A 565 6.92 -38.90 5.82
N GLU A 566 6.97 -37.57 5.89
CA GLU A 566 5.81 -36.75 6.25
C GLU A 566 4.92 -36.48 5.04
N LEU A 567 3.60 -36.62 5.24
CA LEU A 567 2.58 -36.29 4.24
C LEU A 567 1.91 -34.96 4.56
N TYR A 568 1.97 -34.03 3.62
CA TYR A 568 1.30 -32.74 3.66
C TYR A 568 0.21 -32.69 2.58
N ASN A 569 -1.04 -32.77 3.02
CA ASN A 569 -2.17 -32.65 2.12
C ASN A 569 -2.44 -31.16 1.84
N MET A 570 -2.42 -30.77 0.57
CA MET A 570 -2.67 -29.39 0.18
C MET A 570 -4.16 -29.08 0.15
N ILE A 571 -4.54 -27.97 0.77
CA ILE A 571 -5.91 -27.43 0.76
C ILE A 571 -5.90 -25.94 0.46
N ASP A 572 -6.95 -25.45 -0.20
CA ASP A 572 -7.17 -24.01 -0.36
C ASP A 572 -8.30 -23.55 0.56
N ILE A 573 -7.99 -22.63 1.47
CA ILE A 573 -8.97 -22.02 2.37
C ILE A 573 -9.27 -20.56 2.00
N MET A 574 -8.55 -20.02 1.02
CA MET A 574 -8.64 -18.63 0.61
C MET A 574 -9.42 -18.47 -0.69
N THR A 575 -9.47 -19.49 -1.54
CA THR A 575 -10.35 -19.52 -2.70
C THR A 575 -11.22 -20.78 -2.70
N ALA A 576 -12.32 -20.72 -3.45
CA ALA A 576 -13.16 -21.89 -3.71
C ALA A 576 -13.88 -21.72 -5.04
N SER A 577 -13.90 -22.77 -5.86
CA SER A 577 -14.63 -22.77 -7.13
C SER A 577 -16.15 -22.78 -6.92
N LYS A 578 -16.58 -23.44 -5.84
CA LYS A 578 -17.99 -23.61 -5.50
C LYS A 578 -18.23 -23.73 -3.99
N TYR A 579 -19.44 -23.34 -3.61
CA TYR A 579 -19.93 -23.47 -2.24
C TYR A 579 -20.86 -24.68 -2.08
N ASN A 580 -20.86 -25.26 -0.89
CA ASN A 580 -21.72 -26.41 -0.55
C ASN A 580 -23.22 -26.07 -0.52
N ARG A 581 -23.61 -24.79 -0.49
CA ARG A 581 -25.01 -24.33 -0.43
C ARG A 581 -25.26 -23.14 -1.35
N LEU A 582 -26.50 -23.04 -1.84
CA LEU A 582 -26.96 -22.05 -2.82
C LEU A 582 -26.69 -20.57 -2.47
N PHE A 583 -26.66 -20.21 -1.19
CA PHE A 583 -26.53 -18.82 -0.76
C PHE A 583 -25.20 -18.49 -0.07
N ASP A 584 -24.37 -19.49 0.18
CA ASP A 584 -23.13 -19.35 0.95
C ASP A 584 -22.15 -18.37 0.27
N GLN A 585 -22.11 -18.37 -1.07
CA GLN A 585 -21.28 -17.46 -1.85
C GLN A 585 -21.55 -15.98 -1.59
N TYR A 586 -22.80 -15.59 -1.29
CA TYR A 586 -23.15 -14.19 -1.06
C TYR A 586 -22.76 -13.69 0.34
N LYS A 587 -22.41 -14.60 1.25
CA LYS A 587 -22.02 -14.26 2.63
C LYS A 587 -20.54 -14.48 2.90
N TYR A 588 -19.96 -15.52 2.34
CA TYR A 588 -18.62 -15.96 2.67
C TYR A 588 -17.57 -15.57 1.63
N THR A 589 -17.97 -15.09 0.44
CA THR A 589 -17.03 -14.48 -0.52
C THR A 589 -16.74 -13.03 -0.12
N ALA A 590 -15.51 -12.58 -0.36
CA ALA A 590 -15.13 -11.17 -0.26
C ALA A 590 -15.84 -10.34 -1.34
N ASN A 591 -16.05 -9.05 -1.06
CA ASN A 591 -16.59 -8.12 -2.05
C ASN A 591 -15.47 -7.17 -2.50
N ARG A 592 -15.47 -6.85 -3.79
CA ARG A 592 -14.65 -5.76 -4.35
C ARG A 592 -15.17 -4.41 -3.88
N ILE A 593 -14.41 -3.34 -4.18
CA ILE A 593 -14.81 -1.96 -3.84
C ILE A 593 -16.08 -1.57 -4.60
N SER A 594 -16.23 -2.06 -5.83
CA SER A 594 -17.45 -1.95 -6.64
C SER A 594 -18.69 -2.65 -6.04
N GLY A 595 -18.51 -3.53 -5.05
CA GLY A 595 -19.57 -4.33 -4.45
C GLY A 595 -19.87 -5.65 -5.17
N ALA A 596 -19.17 -5.95 -6.27
CA ALA A 596 -19.19 -7.26 -6.90
C ALA A 596 -18.48 -8.32 -6.02
N LEU A 597 -18.79 -9.59 -6.22
CA LEU A 597 -18.04 -10.68 -5.59
C LEU A 597 -16.60 -10.70 -6.12
N SER A 598 -15.64 -10.89 -5.22
CA SER A 598 -14.23 -11.02 -5.57
C SER A 598 -13.94 -12.39 -6.18
N LEU A 599 -13.21 -12.38 -7.29
CA LEU A 599 -12.83 -13.58 -8.04
C LEU A 599 -11.30 -13.65 -8.18
N ASN A 600 -10.77 -14.85 -8.00
CA ASN A 600 -9.41 -15.21 -8.38
C ASN A 600 -9.46 -15.75 -9.81
N PHE A 601 -9.00 -14.93 -10.76
CA PHE A 601 -9.09 -15.24 -12.17
C PHE A 601 -8.10 -16.31 -12.60
N ASN A 602 -8.60 -17.31 -13.31
CA ASN A 602 -7.75 -18.26 -14.01
C ASN A 602 -7.46 -17.71 -15.42
N TYR A 603 -6.24 -17.23 -15.65
CA TYR A 603 -5.90 -16.58 -16.92
C TYR A 603 -5.50 -17.57 -18.02
N HIS A 604 -5.99 -17.31 -19.23
CA HIS A 604 -5.50 -17.94 -20.45
C HIS A 604 -4.23 -17.22 -20.93
N TYR A 605 -3.07 -17.83 -20.68
CA TYR A 605 -1.74 -17.23 -20.95
C TYR A 605 -1.59 -16.56 -22.33
N PRO A 606 -2.03 -17.15 -23.45
CA PRO A 606 -1.89 -16.51 -24.77
C PRO A 606 -2.68 -15.21 -24.93
N THR A 607 -3.86 -15.10 -24.32
CA THR A 607 -4.70 -13.89 -24.43
C THR A 607 -4.52 -12.94 -23.25
N ARG A 608 -3.91 -13.40 -22.15
CA ARG A 608 -3.80 -12.70 -20.86
C ARG A 608 -5.14 -12.29 -20.26
N LEU A 609 -6.24 -12.89 -20.72
CA LEU A 609 -7.59 -12.66 -20.22
C LEU A 609 -8.05 -13.88 -19.42
N PRO A 610 -9.04 -13.74 -18.52
CA PRO A 610 -9.59 -14.86 -17.77
C PRO A 610 -10.19 -15.87 -18.75
N TYR A 611 -10.12 -17.17 -18.41
CA TYR A 611 -10.67 -18.24 -19.24
C TYR A 611 -12.17 -18.05 -19.50
N SER A 612 -12.89 -17.38 -18.59
CA SER A 612 -14.30 -17.02 -18.72
C SER A 612 -14.63 -16.23 -19.99
N GLU A 613 -13.67 -15.45 -20.50
CA GLU A 613 -13.81 -14.59 -21.68
C GLU A 613 -13.37 -15.25 -22.98
N THR A 614 -12.77 -16.42 -22.87
CA THR A 614 -12.27 -17.14 -24.03
C THR A 614 -13.32 -18.13 -24.53
N THR A 615 -13.29 -18.43 -25.82
CA THR A 615 -14.05 -19.56 -26.39
C THR A 615 -13.57 -20.92 -25.86
N TYR A 616 -12.50 -20.92 -25.05
CA TYR A 616 -11.81 -22.05 -24.48
C TYR A 616 -12.02 -22.10 -22.97
N MET A 617 -13.25 -21.94 -22.48
CA MET A 617 -13.56 -22.05 -21.05
C MET A 617 -13.25 -23.49 -20.56
N HIS A 618 -12.02 -23.68 -20.07
CA HIS A 618 -11.50 -24.94 -19.54
C HIS A 618 -11.64 -25.01 -18.02
N SER A 619 -11.47 -23.88 -17.33
CA SER A 619 -11.68 -23.72 -15.88
C SER A 619 -12.52 -22.47 -15.60
N GLY A 620 -13.31 -22.51 -14.51
CA GLY A 620 -13.97 -21.32 -13.97
C GLY A 620 -13.00 -20.45 -13.17
N ASP A 621 -13.48 -19.28 -12.75
CA ASP A 621 -12.78 -18.45 -11.76
C ASP A 621 -13.21 -18.84 -10.36
N ASP A 622 -12.28 -18.76 -9.40
CA ASP A 622 -12.58 -19.11 -8.02
C ASP A 622 -13.10 -17.90 -7.24
N TYR A 623 -13.99 -18.13 -6.29
CA TYR A 623 -14.40 -17.10 -5.35
C TYR A 623 -13.31 -16.86 -4.31
N VAL A 624 -12.93 -15.60 -4.08
CA VAL A 624 -12.04 -15.24 -2.98
C VAL A 624 -12.83 -15.24 -1.68
N ILE A 625 -12.49 -16.14 -0.77
CA ILE A 625 -13.16 -16.31 0.52
C ILE A 625 -12.83 -15.11 1.41
N ASN A 626 -13.83 -14.60 2.14
CA ASN A 626 -13.65 -13.51 3.08
C ASN A 626 -12.81 -14.01 4.29
N PRO A 627 -11.66 -13.36 4.59
CA PRO A 627 -10.75 -13.79 5.65
C PRO A 627 -11.38 -13.94 7.04
N LEU A 628 -12.48 -13.22 7.31
CA LEU A 628 -13.22 -13.35 8.56
C LEU A 628 -13.77 -14.76 8.80
N TYR A 629 -13.85 -15.61 7.78
CA TYR A 629 -14.36 -16.96 7.91
C TYR A 629 -13.28 -18.04 7.86
N TYR A 630 -12.00 -17.71 7.67
CA TYR A 630 -10.91 -18.69 7.58
C TYR A 630 -10.85 -19.61 8.82
N GLN A 631 -10.93 -19.04 10.03
CA GLN A 631 -10.95 -19.83 11.27
C GLN A 631 -12.17 -20.76 11.31
N ALA A 632 -13.36 -20.26 10.99
CA ALA A 632 -14.58 -21.05 11.03
C ALA A 632 -14.60 -22.17 9.98
N ILE A 633 -13.96 -21.97 8.84
CA ILE A 633 -13.76 -22.99 7.79
C ILE A 633 -12.80 -24.05 8.30
N TYR A 634 -11.63 -23.63 8.82
CA TYR A 634 -10.62 -24.54 9.34
C TYR A 634 -11.12 -25.36 10.54
N ASP A 635 -11.82 -24.76 11.50
CA ASP A 635 -12.39 -25.46 12.66
C ASP A 635 -13.40 -26.54 12.28
N ARG A 636 -14.03 -26.40 11.11
CA ARG A 636 -14.93 -27.42 10.57
C ARG A 636 -14.17 -28.48 9.82
N PHE A 637 -13.23 -28.07 8.97
CA PHE A 637 -12.32 -28.97 8.28
C PHE A 637 -11.59 -29.91 9.24
N ALA A 638 -11.00 -29.36 10.29
CA ALA A 638 -10.20 -30.07 11.28
C ALA A 638 -11.00 -31.13 12.08
N LYS A 639 -12.34 -31.04 12.12
CA LYS A 639 -13.18 -32.06 12.77
C LYS A 639 -13.27 -33.37 11.99
N ASP A 640 -13.13 -33.27 10.67
CA ASP A 640 -13.26 -34.39 9.74
C ASP A 640 -11.89 -34.78 9.16
N TYR A 641 -10.80 -34.19 9.65
CA TYR A 641 -9.45 -34.37 9.12
C TYR A 641 -8.53 -35.05 10.15
N ASP A 642 -8.16 -36.30 9.87
CA ASP A 642 -7.45 -37.18 10.81
C ASP A 642 -5.92 -37.24 10.60
N TYR A 643 -5.34 -36.35 9.78
CA TYR A 643 -3.90 -36.39 9.43
C TYR A 643 -3.11 -35.26 10.10
N ASN A 644 -1.80 -35.45 10.24
CA ASN A 644 -0.94 -34.51 10.96
C ASN A 644 -0.47 -33.32 10.08
N GLY A 645 -0.26 -33.55 8.78
CA GLY A 645 0.35 -32.56 7.87
C GLY A 645 -0.66 -31.93 6.91
N VAL A 646 -0.81 -30.61 6.99
CA VAL A 646 -1.60 -29.80 6.06
C VAL A 646 -0.70 -28.72 5.46
N ALA A 647 -0.82 -28.51 4.15
CA ALA A 647 -0.23 -27.37 3.47
C ALA A 647 -1.36 -26.47 2.94
N PHE A 648 -1.27 -25.17 3.20
CA PHE A 648 -2.28 -24.22 2.73
C PHE A 648 -1.82 -23.58 1.42
N LEU A 649 -2.68 -23.64 0.41
CA LEU A 649 -2.49 -22.91 -0.84
C LEU A 649 -2.78 -21.43 -0.61
N ASN A 650 -2.00 -20.59 -1.30
CA ASN A 650 -2.13 -19.13 -1.31
C ASN A 650 -1.93 -18.41 0.05
N MET A 651 -1.84 -19.10 1.20
CA MET A 651 -1.77 -18.45 2.52
C MET A 651 -0.66 -17.38 2.60
N GLY A 652 -1.03 -16.16 2.99
CA GLY A 652 -0.10 -15.02 3.05
C GLY A 652 0.00 -14.20 1.75
N SER A 653 -0.86 -14.45 0.77
CA SER A 653 -1.04 -13.62 -0.44
C SER A 653 -2.25 -12.70 -0.43
#